data_AF-A0A957FLS7-F1
#
_entry.id   AF-A0A957FLS7-F1
#
_cell.length_a   1.000
_cell.length_b   1.000
_cell.length_c   1.000
_cell.angle_alpha   90.00
_cell.angle_beta   90.00
_cell.angle_gamma   90.00
#
_symmetry.space_group_name_H-M   'P 1'
#
loop_
_entity.id
_entity.type
_entity.pdbx_description
1 polymer ?
#
loop_
_entity_poly.entity_id
_entity_poly.type
_entity_poly.pdbx_seq_one_letter_code
_entity_poly.pdbx_strand_id
1 'polypeptide(L)'
;DASLASLDIIGFDACLMNQLDVLTAVAPYAHIAVASSELTPGTGWDYERLLRALYDAPQQTPPELAQTMVDSFMAYYTQDAPNDFVSLTAVDLTQLTAVTTALETLSQHLQADLPFNAPALADARHGAASDLWITADNRGQGSYTAVDMRDMADILASRSFDPAVISAAQELVTTLDTAVLAHGRGRGLPQNNGLALYFPASASSLDPRYQSESQLATWPTLLSNFYLSPTAVSANAALYPPTLDLINSFPEADANVLNPVHLAFQLTGRDLADVHILAGQFTEDGRRRLLEYDRLIPQPTYLPNGRELLTWRDGRHTDFYIWQTRATVLTDGTNRDFAILWPTGNERTLRRVPGLYTTAVGETLDAHLLFNRTNRSLATVWAVGPNGEPFEQTPASGDLFAPYRYYLDESDQLQVETGATFSVTTAVGDPLLRYDWQPVPDGNYFLGLKANNRADDTVTALTNIAVTNEQSGAATAEQFAYLDPYLGFQFPYPADWYRPVYGENGLYTTNTDGTAQLQLALYPDTAASRPTELQADVLARFGQVDLLYEQDTAVGINPTIPAVMTAYGYNSGSGERTGLLVSFIYQGQGYVLDLDAPATAEPQAIALIDSITRNWQFRPLTTPQAALFPNNWNQVTLGEVAVPQRSDFRTQTAGAWERLAANDDPRIFMALQTHPLPTGAEPEAHSLADSLLYWSEVASQGVSGYRAGQLGRFVLANQLWVRQEFRYVDEAAGEEIWGFVMVTHVADREVIAWAESPAAVYNEVNGKVFETMLAE
;
A
#
# COMPACT_ATOMS: atom_id res chain seq x y z
N ASP A 1 -8.56 18.76 -55.22
CA ASP A 1 -9.17 19.11 -53.93
C ASP A 1 -10.07 18.00 -53.42
N ALA A 2 -9.49 17.01 -52.74
CA ALA A 2 -10.25 16.15 -51.85
C ALA A 2 -10.18 16.83 -50.48
N SER A 3 -11.28 17.43 -50.03
CA SER A 3 -11.41 17.82 -48.63
C SER A 3 -11.29 16.53 -47.80
N LEU A 4 -10.26 16.42 -46.97
CA LEU A 4 -10.12 15.30 -46.02
C LEU A 4 -11.37 15.29 -45.13
N ALA A 5 -12.27 14.32 -45.35
CA ALA A 5 -13.47 14.15 -44.55
C ALA A 5 -13.16 13.44 -43.21
N SER A 6 -12.12 12.61 -43.18
CA SER A 6 -11.61 11.87 -42.02
C SER A 6 -10.15 11.46 -42.26
N LEU A 7 -9.35 11.35 -41.21
CA LEU A 7 -7.99 10.80 -41.22
C LEU A 7 -8.04 9.28 -41.07
N ASP A 8 -7.14 8.55 -41.77
CA ASP A 8 -6.99 7.11 -41.52
C ASP A 8 -6.44 6.84 -40.11
N ILE A 9 -5.43 7.60 -39.71
CA ILE A 9 -4.78 7.52 -38.40
C ILE A 9 -4.53 8.93 -37.88
N ILE A 10 -4.83 9.18 -36.61
CA ILE A 10 -4.33 10.32 -35.84
C ILE A 10 -3.34 9.82 -34.79
N GLY A 11 -2.14 10.41 -34.78
CA GLY A 11 -1.08 10.07 -33.85
C GLY A 11 -0.87 11.17 -32.82
N PHE A 12 -0.81 10.81 -31.54
CA PHE A 12 -0.52 11.72 -30.44
C PHE A 12 0.84 11.39 -29.83
N ASP A 13 1.88 12.08 -30.31
CA ASP A 13 3.18 12.12 -29.62
C ASP A 13 3.10 13.16 -28.49
N ALA A 14 2.28 12.83 -27.49
CA ALA A 14 1.98 13.66 -26.33
C ALA A 14 1.51 12.78 -25.16
N CYS A 15 1.73 13.26 -23.93
CA CYS A 15 1.37 12.56 -22.71
C CYS A 15 -0.16 12.42 -22.55
N LEU A 16 -0.62 11.30 -21.98
CA LEU A 16 -1.99 11.14 -21.45
C LEU A 16 -3.13 11.29 -22.48
N MET A 17 -2.83 11.16 -23.78
CA MET A 17 -3.82 11.38 -24.84
C MET A 17 -4.72 10.18 -25.12
N ASN A 18 -4.39 8.97 -24.64
CA ASN A 18 -5.24 7.78 -24.81
C ASN A 18 -6.32 7.65 -23.72
N GLN A 19 -7.00 8.77 -23.44
CA GLN A 19 -8.16 8.85 -22.55
C GLN A 19 -9.46 8.75 -23.34
N LEU A 20 -10.47 8.07 -22.78
CA LEU A 20 -11.75 7.86 -23.45
C LEU A 20 -12.40 9.16 -23.94
N ASP A 21 -12.43 10.20 -23.10
CA ASP A 21 -13.01 11.50 -23.45
C ASP A 21 -12.27 12.18 -24.62
N VAL A 22 -10.92 12.09 -24.63
CA VAL A 22 -10.08 12.61 -25.73
C VAL A 22 -10.36 11.84 -27.01
N LEU A 23 -10.35 10.50 -26.96
CA LEU A 23 -10.58 9.68 -28.15
C LEU A 23 -11.99 9.87 -28.71
N THR A 24 -13.00 9.99 -27.84
CA THR A 24 -14.40 10.26 -28.24
C THR A 24 -14.52 11.62 -28.94
N ALA A 25 -13.78 12.63 -28.48
CA ALA A 25 -13.77 13.94 -29.14
C ALA A 25 -13.16 13.92 -30.55
N VAL A 26 -12.19 13.03 -30.81
CA VAL A 26 -11.52 12.93 -32.12
C VAL A 26 -12.09 11.87 -33.06
N ALA A 27 -12.92 10.95 -32.56
CA ALA A 27 -13.58 9.90 -33.34
C ALA A 27 -14.32 10.39 -34.61
N PRO A 28 -14.94 11.59 -34.63
CA PRO A 28 -15.54 12.11 -35.87
C PRO A 28 -14.55 12.47 -36.98
N TYR A 29 -13.26 12.58 -36.66
CA TYR A 29 -12.21 13.10 -37.56
C TYR A 29 -11.15 12.07 -37.94
N ALA A 30 -11.15 10.88 -37.33
CA ALA A 30 -10.17 9.83 -37.60
C ALA A 30 -10.75 8.42 -37.42
N HIS A 31 -10.18 7.42 -38.10
CA HIS A 31 -10.56 6.01 -37.95
C HIS A 31 -9.76 5.28 -36.86
N ILE A 32 -8.48 5.63 -36.68
CA ILE A 32 -7.59 5.03 -35.68
C ILE A 32 -6.87 6.13 -34.91
N ALA A 33 -6.76 6.00 -33.59
CA ALA A 33 -5.87 6.83 -32.78
C ALA A 33 -4.66 6.00 -32.32
N VAL A 34 -3.47 6.59 -32.37
CA VAL A 34 -2.26 6.05 -31.73
C VAL A 34 -1.81 7.01 -30.65
N ALA A 35 -1.92 6.61 -29.39
CA ALA A 35 -1.66 7.48 -28.24
C ALA A 35 -1.21 6.69 -27.01
N SER A 36 -0.61 7.41 -26.05
CA SER A 36 -0.25 6.86 -24.74
C SER A 36 -1.30 7.25 -23.70
N SER A 37 -1.73 6.30 -22.86
CA SER A 37 -2.48 6.63 -21.63
C SER A 37 -1.59 7.19 -20.54
N GLU A 38 -0.27 7.03 -20.68
CA GLU A 38 0.75 7.46 -19.74
C GLU A 38 1.59 8.62 -20.26
N LEU A 39 2.57 9.01 -19.46
CA LEU A 39 3.61 9.95 -19.88
C LEU A 39 4.40 9.42 -21.09
N THR A 40 4.65 10.31 -22.04
CA THR A 40 5.54 10.05 -23.18
C THR A 40 6.88 10.72 -22.90
N PRO A 41 8.02 10.00 -22.96
CA PRO A 41 9.33 10.61 -22.71
C PRO A 41 9.62 11.78 -23.66
N GLY A 42 10.47 12.72 -23.24
CA GLY A 42 10.74 13.95 -23.97
C GLY A 42 11.32 13.76 -25.38
N THR A 43 11.93 12.60 -25.65
CA THR A 43 12.39 12.22 -27.00
C THR A 43 11.26 11.88 -27.97
N GLY A 44 10.05 11.60 -27.48
CA GLY A 44 8.87 11.30 -28.29
C GLY A 44 8.99 9.98 -29.05
N TRP A 45 8.50 9.97 -30.29
CA TRP A 45 8.55 8.80 -31.17
C TRP A 45 9.86 8.71 -31.98
N ASP A 46 10.32 7.50 -32.27
CA ASP A 46 11.38 7.27 -33.26
C ASP A 46 10.83 7.43 -34.69
N TYR A 47 10.69 8.68 -35.12
CA TYR A 47 10.18 9.02 -36.44
C TYR A 47 11.06 8.50 -37.57
N GLU A 48 12.38 8.36 -37.37
CA GLU A 48 13.25 7.82 -38.41
C GLU A 48 12.94 6.34 -38.65
N ARG A 49 12.88 5.53 -37.59
CA ARG A 49 12.49 4.12 -37.67
C ARG A 49 11.10 3.93 -38.26
N LEU A 50 10.11 4.70 -37.78
CA LEU A 50 8.74 4.64 -38.27
C LEU A 50 8.65 5.00 -39.75
N LEU A 51 9.20 6.14 -40.17
CA LEU A 51 9.15 6.60 -41.55
C LEU A 51 9.94 5.68 -42.48
N ARG A 52 11.03 5.06 -41.99
CA ARG A 52 11.78 4.05 -42.72
C ARG A 52 10.94 2.79 -42.96
N ALA A 53 10.27 2.29 -41.93
CA ALA A 53 9.37 1.13 -42.05
C ALA A 53 8.23 1.41 -43.06
N LEU A 54 7.65 2.61 -43.04
CA LEU A 54 6.65 3.03 -44.02
C LEU A 54 7.23 3.15 -45.44
N TYR A 55 8.45 3.69 -45.58
CA TYR A 55 9.12 3.81 -46.87
C TYR A 55 9.43 2.44 -47.50
N ASP A 56 9.92 1.49 -46.70
CA ASP A 56 10.29 0.15 -47.16
C ASP A 56 9.04 -0.72 -47.46
N ALA A 57 7.90 -0.45 -46.80
CA ALA A 57 6.61 -1.11 -47.03
C ALA A 57 5.44 -0.11 -47.16
N PRO A 58 5.31 0.62 -48.30
CA PRO A 58 4.35 1.71 -48.44
C PRO A 58 2.90 1.27 -48.70
N GLN A 59 2.65 -0.03 -48.81
CA GLN A 59 1.32 -0.60 -49.09
C GLN A 59 0.59 -1.10 -47.84
N GLN A 60 1.06 -0.72 -46.65
CA GLN A 60 0.42 -1.06 -45.38
C GLN A 60 -1.00 -0.48 -45.31
N THR A 61 -1.93 -1.29 -44.84
CA THR A 61 -3.26 -0.83 -44.44
C THR A 61 -3.15 0.06 -43.19
N PRO A 62 -4.16 0.92 -42.89
CA PRO A 62 -4.12 1.74 -41.69
C PRO A 62 -3.91 0.97 -40.37
N PRO A 63 -4.56 -0.19 -40.12
CA PRO A 63 -4.27 -0.99 -38.92
C PRO A 63 -2.83 -1.54 -38.87
N GLU A 64 -2.27 -1.97 -40.00
CA GLU A 64 -0.88 -2.45 -40.07
C GLU A 64 0.13 -1.33 -39.80
N LEU A 65 -0.13 -0.13 -40.32
CA LEU A 65 0.69 1.04 -40.03
C LEU A 65 0.58 1.45 -38.56
N ALA A 66 -0.61 1.42 -37.97
CA ALA A 66 -0.82 1.73 -36.56
C ALA A 66 -0.07 0.75 -35.64
N GLN A 67 -0.09 -0.54 -35.95
CA GLN A 67 0.74 -1.54 -35.27
C GLN A 67 2.23 -1.21 -35.41
N THR A 68 2.68 -0.86 -36.62
CA THR A 68 4.08 -0.48 -36.87
C THR A 68 4.51 0.74 -36.05
N MET A 69 3.61 1.71 -35.82
CA MET A 69 3.86 2.86 -34.95
C MET A 69 4.11 2.42 -33.50
N VAL A 70 3.26 1.54 -32.96
CA VAL A 70 3.41 0.98 -31.62
C VAL A 70 4.69 0.16 -31.50
N ASP A 71 4.95 -0.75 -32.44
CA ASP A 71 6.13 -1.60 -32.42
C ASP A 71 7.44 -0.81 -32.51
N SER A 72 7.47 0.25 -33.35
CA SER A 72 8.64 1.12 -33.50
C SER A 72 8.94 1.88 -32.21
N PHE A 73 7.90 2.43 -31.57
CA PHE A 73 8.00 3.11 -30.28
C PHE A 73 8.51 2.17 -29.19
N MET A 74 7.93 0.98 -29.07
CA MET A 74 8.36 -0.01 -28.08
C MET A 74 9.77 -0.51 -28.35
N ALA A 75 10.15 -0.74 -29.61
CA ALA A 75 11.51 -1.14 -29.97
C ALA A 75 12.53 -0.07 -29.54
N TYR A 76 12.21 1.21 -29.74
CA TYR A 76 13.09 2.32 -29.35
C TYR A 76 13.33 2.34 -27.84
N TYR A 77 12.26 2.31 -27.04
CA TYR A 77 12.37 2.35 -25.58
C TYR A 77 12.74 1.02 -24.92
N THR A 78 12.91 -0.05 -25.69
CA THR A 78 13.46 -1.32 -25.18
C THR A 78 14.91 -1.54 -25.58
N GLN A 79 15.36 -0.99 -26.71
CA GLN A 79 16.68 -1.29 -27.31
C GLN A 79 17.63 -0.09 -27.31
N ASP A 80 17.15 1.09 -27.68
CA ASP A 80 18.00 2.24 -27.99
C ASP A 80 18.03 3.25 -26.83
N ALA A 81 16.87 3.50 -26.21
CA ALA A 81 16.71 4.37 -25.05
C ALA A 81 15.89 3.65 -23.95
N PRO A 82 16.46 2.63 -23.28
CA PRO A 82 15.72 1.79 -22.34
C PRO A 82 14.91 2.59 -21.31
N ASN A 83 13.58 2.46 -21.35
CA ASN A 83 12.66 3.06 -20.41
C ASN A 83 11.51 2.09 -20.13
N ASP A 84 11.41 1.65 -18.87
CA ASP A 84 10.38 0.71 -18.43
C ASP A 84 9.01 1.38 -18.20
N PHE A 85 8.91 2.71 -18.27
CA PHE A 85 7.72 3.51 -17.95
C PHE A 85 7.09 4.17 -19.17
N VAL A 86 6.92 3.40 -20.25
CA VAL A 86 6.30 3.85 -21.50
C VAL A 86 5.13 2.95 -21.88
N SER A 87 4.11 3.52 -22.51
CA SER A 87 3.05 2.77 -23.18
C SER A 87 2.66 3.45 -24.48
N LEU A 88 2.14 2.68 -25.43
CA LEU A 88 1.51 3.20 -26.64
C LEU A 88 0.45 2.21 -27.13
N THR A 89 -0.70 2.75 -27.53
CA THR A 89 -1.86 1.96 -27.95
C THR A 89 -2.38 2.48 -29.28
N ALA A 90 -2.70 1.58 -30.19
CA ALA A 90 -3.53 1.86 -31.36
C ALA A 90 -4.98 1.44 -31.07
N VAL A 91 -5.92 2.37 -31.19
CA VAL A 91 -7.35 2.17 -30.91
C VAL A 91 -8.17 2.43 -32.17
N ASP A 92 -9.05 1.50 -32.51
CA ASP A 92 -10.08 1.68 -33.53
C ASP A 92 -11.19 2.60 -33.01
N LEU A 93 -11.24 3.82 -33.53
CA LEU A 93 -12.19 4.85 -33.10
C LEU A 93 -13.63 4.52 -33.54
N THR A 94 -13.81 3.64 -34.53
CA THR A 94 -15.14 3.19 -34.95
C THR A 94 -15.82 2.30 -33.90
N GLN A 95 -15.02 1.68 -33.02
CA GLN A 95 -15.49 0.83 -31.93
C GLN A 95 -15.83 1.60 -30.65
N LEU A 96 -15.50 2.90 -30.54
CA LEU A 96 -15.75 3.68 -29.33
C LEU A 96 -17.22 3.82 -28.95
N THR A 97 -18.14 3.74 -29.91
CA THR A 97 -19.59 3.73 -29.59
C THR A 97 -19.95 2.48 -28.78
N ALA A 98 -19.36 1.32 -29.09
CA ALA A 98 -19.60 0.10 -28.31
C ALA A 98 -18.98 0.19 -26.91
N VAL A 99 -17.75 0.71 -26.81
CA VAL A 99 -17.06 0.92 -25.53
C VAL A 99 -17.83 1.87 -24.62
N THR A 100 -18.22 3.05 -25.13
CA THR A 100 -18.99 4.03 -24.34
C THR A 100 -20.37 3.47 -23.95
N THR A 101 -21.04 2.72 -24.82
CA THR A 101 -22.32 2.07 -24.49
C THR A 101 -22.17 1.03 -23.36
N ALA A 102 -21.11 0.21 -23.40
CA ALA A 102 -20.83 -0.77 -22.36
C ALA A 102 -20.52 -0.09 -21.02
N LEU A 103 -19.70 0.98 -21.03
CA LEU A 103 -19.41 1.77 -19.84
C LEU A 103 -20.68 2.44 -19.26
N GLU A 104 -21.53 2.98 -20.12
CA GLU A 104 -22.81 3.59 -19.71
C GLU A 104 -23.75 2.56 -19.07
N THR A 105 -23.85 1.36 -19.65
CA THR A 105 -24.65 0.25 -19.09
C THR A 105 -24.09 -0.21 -17.74
N LEU A 106 -22.76 -0.37 -17.63
CA LEU A 106 -22.11 -0.64 -16.36
C LEU A 106 -22.43 0.43 -15.32
N SER A 107 -22.34 1.71 -15.71
CA SER A 107 -22.62 2.86 -14.85
C SER A 107 -24.07 2.88 -14.36
N GLN A 108 -25.03 2.45 -15.19
CA GLN A 108 -26.44 2.33 -14.82
C GLN A 108 -26.65 1.22 -13.79
N HIS A 109 -26.05 0.05 -13.99
CA HIS A 109 -26.14 -1.06 -13.04
C HIS A 109 -25.50 -0.74 -11.69
N LEU A 110 -24.35 -0.06 -11.70
CA LEU A 110 -23.71 0.44 -10.48
C LEU A 110 -24.64 1.39 -9.72
N GLN A 111 -25.28 2.34 -10.40
CA GLN A 111 -26.17 3.33 -9.78
C GLN A 111 -27.50 2.76 -9.31
N ALA A 112 -27.98 1.66 -9.89
CA ALA A 112 -29.27 1.07 -9.53
C ALA A 112 -29.35 0.70 -8.03
N ASP A 113 -28.22 0.30 -7.45
CA ASP A 113 -28.04 0.05 -6.01
C ASP A 113 -26.62 0.47 -5.59
N LEU A 114 -26.33 1.77 -5.75
CA LEU A 114 -25.00 2.32 -5.47
C LEU A 114 -24.45 1.96 -4.08
N PRO A 115 -25.21 1.99 -2.98
CA PRO A 115 -24.69 1.63 -1.67
C PRO A 115 -24.22 0.17 -1.58
N PHE A 116 -24.90 -0.74 -2.29
CA PHE A 116 -24.46 -2.13 -2.39
C PHE A 116 -23.21 -2.29 -3.29
N ASN A 117 -23.16 -1.53 -4.38
CA ASN A 117 -22.11 -1.63 -5.38
C ASN A 117 -20.84 -0.80 -5.06
N ALA A 118 -20.95 0.19 -4.18
CA ALA A 118 -19.89 1.15 -3.87
C ALA A 118 -18.60 0.49 -3.36
N PRO A 119 -18.62 -0.52 -2.46
CA PRO A 119 -17.39 -1.18 -2.02
C PRO A 119 -16.60 -1.82 -3.18
N ALA A 120 -17.29 -2.49 -4.10
CA ALA A 120 -16.67 -3.12 -5.27
C ALA A 120 -16.16 -2.07 -6.28
N LEU A 121 -16.92 -1.00 -6.50
CA LEU A 121 -16.49 0.13 -7.33
C LEU A 121 -15.26 0.83 -6.75
N ALA A 122 -15.19 0.96 -5.43
CA ALA A 122 -14.06 1.56 -4.75
C ALA A 122 -12.82 0.66 -4.76
N ASP A 123 -13.00 -0.67 -4.64
CA ASP A 123 -11.93 -1.64 -4.86
C ASP A 123 -11.40 -1.57 -6.30
N ALA A 124 -12.29 -1.42 -7.28
CA ALA A 124 -11.92 -1.23 -8.67
C ALA A 124 -11.13 0.07 -8.88
N ARG A 125 -11.56 1.18 -8.26
CA ARG A 125 -10.82 2.45 -8.30
C ARG A 125 -9.40 2.31 -7.74
N HIS A 126 -9.27 1.69 -6.57
CA HIS A 126 -8.00 1.64 -5.85
C HIS A 126 -7.05 0.59 -6.42
N GLY A 127 -7.60 -0.53 -6.87
CA GLY A 127 -6.83 -1.65 -7.41
C GLY A 127 -6.37 -1.41 -8.85
N ALA A 128 -7.13 -0.65 -9.64
CA ALA A 128 -6.81 -0.41 -11.04
C ALA A 128 -5.52 0.41 -11.17
N ALA A 129 -4.73 0.10 -12.20
CA ALA A 129 -3.57 0.91 -12.55
C ALA A 129 -3.98 2.37 -12.74
N SER A 130 -3.40 3.28 -11.96
CA SER A 130 -3.58 4.71 -12.18
C SER A 130 -2.70 5.14 -13.36
N ASP A 131 -3.29 5.83 -14.32
CA ASP A 131 -2.53 6.51 -15.36
C ASP A 131 -2.00 7.84 -14.81
N LEU A 132 -0.73 8.12 -15.10
CA LEU A 132 0.15 9.14 -14.51
C LEU A 132 0.85 8.71 -13.21
N TRP A 133 1.76 7.74 -13.36
CA TRP A 133 2.59 7.18 -12.27
C TRP A 133 3.43 8.20 -11.48
N ILE A 134 3.65 9.43 -11.98
CA ILE A 134 4.46 10.46 -11.30
C ILE A 134 3.64 11.34 -10.36
N THR A 135 2.32 11.48 -10.54
CA THR A 135 1.51 12.48 -9.82
C THR A 135 0.41 11.85 -8.96
N ALA A 136 0.78 11.08 -7.95
CA ALA A 136 -0.08 10.93 -6.76
C ALA A 136 0.07 12.19 -5.91
N ASP A 137 -0.51 13.30 -6.34
CA ASP A 137 -0.28 14.63 -5.78
C ASP A 137 -0.58 14.73 -4.25
N ASN A 138 0.39 15.21 -3.47
CA ASN A 138 0.27 15.51 -2.03
C ASN A 138 0.06 17.01 -1.74
N ARG A 139 -0.24 17.81 -2.78
CA ARG A 139 -0.54 19.25 -2.73
C ARG A 139 -2.01 19.57 -3.01
N GLY A 140 -2.89 18.58 -3.19
CA GLY A 140 -4.33 18.80 -3.34
C GLY A 140 -4.77 19.48 -4.65
N GLN A 141 -3.94 19.45 -5.69
CA GLN A 141 -4.18 19.92 -7.05
C GLN A 141 -4.62 18.85 -8.05
N GLY A 142 -4.77 17.58 -7.68
CA GLY A 142 -5.73 16.60 -8.26
C GLY A 142 -5.93 16.53 -9.79
N SER A 143 -5.00 17.02 -10.62
CA SER A 143 -5.33 17.42 -12.00
C SER A 143 -5.42 16.24 -12.97
N TYR A 144 -4.88 15.08 -12.58
CA TYR A 144 -4.81 13.89 -13.42
C TYR A 144 -5.12 12.66 -12.59
N THR A 145 -6.31 12.14 -12.82
CA THR A 145 -6.82 11.02 -12.03
C THR A 145 -7.56 10.05 -12.93
N ALA A 146 -6.83 9.41 -13.83
CA ALA A 146 -7.37 8.36 -14.67
C ALA A 146 -6.91 6.98 -14.19
N VAL A 147 -7.70 5.96 -14.52
CA VAL A 147 -7.36 4.56 -14.29
C VAL A 147 -7.47 3.78 -15.59
N ASP A 148 -6.73 2.67 -15.68
CA ASP A 148 -6.88 1.73 -16.76
C ASP A 148 -8.27 1.08 -16.73
N MET A 149 -9.05 1.31 -17.79
CA MET A 149 -10.47 0.97 -17.81
C MET A 149 -10.72 -0.54 -17.84
N ARG A 150 -9.87 -1.29 -18.55
CA ARG A 150 -9.95 -2.76 -18.62
C ARG A 150 -9.63 -3.35 -17.26
N ASP A 151 -8.59 -2.85 -16.64
CA ASP A 151 -8.11 -3.26 -15.33
C ASP A 151 -9.16 -3.01 -14.23
N MET A 152 -9.79 -1.83 -14.25
CA MET A 152 -10.94 -1.48 -13.41
C MET A 152 -12.10 -2.47 -13.60
N ALA A 153 -12.46 -2.76 -14.85
CA ALA A 153 -13.56 -3.67 -15.16
C ALA A 153 -13.28 -5.10 -14.69
N ASP A 154 -12.05 -5.60 -14.85
CA ASP A 154 -11.63 -6.93 -14.38
C ASP A 154 -11.73 -7.05 -12.83
N ILE A 155 -11.30 -6.00 -12.11
CA ILE A 155 -11.43 -5.97 -10.64
C ILE A 155 -12.91 -5.95 -10.27
N LEU A 156 -13.71 -5.08 -10.90
CA LEU A 156 -15.12 -4.95 -10.59
C LEU A 156 -15.90 -6.24 -10.83
N ALA A 157 -15.63 -6.94 -11.95
CA ALA A 157 -16.19 -8.25 -12.26
C ALA A 157 -15.81 -9.31 -11.22
N SER A 158 -14.64 -9.17 -10.59
CA SER A 158 -14.14 -10.11 -9.58
C SER A 158 -14.62 -9.81 -8.16
N ARG A 159 -14.91 -8.54 -7.85
CA ARG A 159 -15.25 -8.06 -6.50
C ARG A 159 -16.75 -7.83 -6.29
N SER A 160 -17.50 -7.62 -7.36
CA SER A 160 -18.94 -7.39 -7.26
C SER A 160 -19.69 -8.69 -6.91
N PHE A 161 -20.77 -8.53 -6.14
CA PHE A 161 -21.77 -9.57 -5.90
C PHE A 161 -23.05 -9.34 -6.72
N ASP A 162 -23.13 -8.26 -7.51
CA ASP A 162 -24.26 -7.98 -8.39
C ASP A 162 -24.05 -8.63 -9.78
N PRO A 163 -24.84 -9.65 -10.17
CA PRO A 163 -24.67 -10.33 -11.46
C PRO A 163 -24.78 -9.39 -12.67
N ALA A 164 -25.57 -8.31 -12.56
CA ALA A 164 -25.71 -7.35 -13.65
C ALA A 164 -24.44 -6.49 -13.80
N VAL A 165 -23.83 -6.08 -12.68
CA VAL A 165 -22.55 -5.37 -12.68
C VAL A 165 -21.43 -6.28 -13.20
N ILE A 166 -21.37 -7.55 -12.75
CA ILE A 166 -20.37 -8.52 -13.22
C ILE A 166 -20.47 -8.70 -14.74
N SER A 167 -21.68 -8.93 -15.25
CA SER A 167 -21.90 -9.14 -16.69
C SER A 167 -21.56 -7.89 -17.50
N ALA A 168 -21.96 -6.71 -17.03
CA ALA A 168 -21.66 -5.44 -17.71
C ALA A 168 -20.16 -5.10 -17.69
N ALA A 169 -19.45 -5.44 -16.61
CA ALA A 169 -18.00 -5.27 -16.54
C ALA A 169 -17.27 -6.21 -17.51
N GLN A 170 -17.72 -7.47 -17.65
CA GLN A 170 -17.18 -8.42 -18.62
C GLN A 170 -17.45 -7.99 -20.09
N GLU A 171 -18.62 -7.42 -20.35
CA GLU A 171 -18.93 -6.83 -21.66
C GLU A 171 -18.01 -5.63 -21.96
N LEU A 172 -17.76 -4.77 -20.97
CA LEU A 172 -16.81 -3.67 -21.12
C LEU A 172 -15.40 -4.17 -21.45
N VAL A 173 -14.90 -5.21 -20.77
CA VAL A 173 -13.62 -5.85 -21.12
C VAL A 173 -13.62 -6.34 -22.56
N THR A 174 -14.68 -7.02 -22.99
CA THR A 174 -14.79 -7.57 -24.36
C THR A 174 -14.78 -6.47 -25.43
N THR A 175 -15.50 -5.37 -25.19
CA THR A 175 -15.52 -4.22 -26.13
C THR A 175 -14.19 -3.48 -26.18
N LEU A 176 -13.48 -3.36 -25.05
CA LEU A 176 -12.13 -2.80 -24.99
C LEU A 176 -11.12 -3.66 -25.75
N ASP A 177 -11.13 -4.98 -25.53
CA ASP A 177 -10.26 -5.93 -26.23
C ASP A 177 -10.51 -5.93 -27.76
N THR A 178 -11.73 -5.59 -28.18
CA THR A 178 -12.08 -5.42 -29.61
C THR A 178 -11.60 -4.09 -30.18
N ALA A 179 -11.63 -3.01 -29.39
CA ALA A 179 -11.25 -1.67 -29.84
C ALA A 179 -9.72 -1.48 -29.93
N VAL A 180 -8.94 -2.20 -29.13
CA VAL A 180 -7.47 -2.11 -29.14
C VAL A 180 -6.91 -2.96 -30.29
N LEU A 181 -6.31 -2.30 -31.28
CA LEU A 181 -5.69 -2.94 -32.44
C LEU A 181 -4.25 -3.39 -32.14
N ALA A 182 -3.52 -2.58 -31.37
CA ALA A 182 -2.13 -2.81 -30.97
C ALA A 182 -1.88 -2.17 -29.61
N HIS A 183 -1.07 -2.81 -28.77
CA HIS A 183 -0.69 -2.25 -27.47
C HIS A 183 0.71 -2.68 -27.08
N GLY A 184 1.48 -1.72 -26.57
CA GLY A 184 2.81 -1.91 -26.04
C GLY A 184 2.97 -1.24 -24.68
N ARG A 185 3.69 -1.90 -23.76
CA ARG A 185 4.01 -1.37 -22.43
C ARG A 185 5.40 -1.79 -21.96
N GLY A 186 6.05 -0.91 -21.19
CA GLY A 186 7.27 -1.22 -20.46
C GLY A 186 6.99 -2.03 -19.18
N ARG A 187 8.05 -2.60 -18.59
CA ARG A 187 7.94 -3.47 -17.39
C ARG A 187 7.49 -2.71 -16.13
N GLY A 188 7.65 -1.40 -16.14
CA GLY A 188 7.27 -0.50 -15.05
C GLY A 188 5.77 -0.23 -14.98
N LEU A 189 5.00 -0.62 -16.01
CA LEU A 189 3.55 -0.42 -16.12
C LEU A 189 2.78 -1.73 -16.34
N PRO A 190 2.97 -2.77 -15.49
CA PRO A 190 2.53 -4.14 -15.78
C PRO A 190 1.01 -4.34 -15.91
N GLN A 191 0.20 -3.39 -15.43
CA GLN A 191 -1.26 -3.45 -15.46
C GLN A 191 -1.91 -2.40 -16.38
N ASN A 192 -1.11 -1.64 -17.15
CA ASN A 192 -1.62 -0.73 -18.16
C ASN A 192 -2.05 -1.55 -19.39
N ASN A 193 -3.33 -1.53 -19.75
CA ASN A 193 -3.93 -2.22 -20.90
C ASN A 193 -4.33 -1.26 -22.03
N GLY A 194 -4.05 0.03 -21.84
CA GLY A 194 -3.89 0.96 -22.93
C GLY A 194 -4.91 2.08 -22.95
N LEU A 195 -6.13 1.90 -22.45
CA LEU A 195 -7.19 2.94 -22.49
C LEU A 195 -7.56 3.45 -21.09
N ALA A 196 -7.41 4.76 -20.91
CA ALA A 196 -7.61 5.45 -19.64
C ALA A 196 -9.05 5.97 -19.48
N LEU A 197 -9.58 5.92 -18.26
CA LEU A 197 -10.86 6.51 -17.85
C LEU A 197 -10.65 7.47 -16.69
N TYR A 198 -11.22 8.68 -16.78
CA TYR A 198 -11.23 9.60 -15.64
C TYR A 198 -12.02 8.99 -14.46
N PHE A 199 -11.32 8.74 -13.36
CA PHE A 199 -11.86 8.21 -12.12
C PHE A 199 -11.02 8.76 -10.94
N PRO A 200 -11.45 9.83 -10.25
CA PRO A 200 -10.67 10.50 -9.21
C PRO A 200 -10.37 9.61 -8.00
N ALA A 201 -9.29 9.87 -7.25
CA ALA A 201 -8.97 9.03 -6.08
C ALA A 201 -9.89 9.31 -4.88
N SER A 202 -10.37 10.56 -4.79
CA SER A 202 -11.11 11.11 -3.66
C SER A 202 -12.14 12.13 -4.15
N ALA A 203 -13.06 12.51 -3.26
CA ALA A 203 -14.02 13.58 -3.54
C ALA A 203 -13.32 14.91 -3.80
N SER A 204 -12.23 15.19 -3.09
CA SER A 204 -11.41 16.39 -3.26
C SER A 204 -10.70 16.47 -4.63
N SER A 205 -10.50 15.34 -5.31
CA SER A 205 -9.87 15.30 -6.64
C SER A 205 -10.89 15.32 -7.79
N LEU A 206 -12.19 15.31 -7.49
CA LEU A 206 -13.24 15.36 -8.50
C LEU A 206 -13.30 16.77 -9.12
N ASP A 207 -12.98 16.86 -10.41
CA ASP A 207 -13.09 18.10 -11.15
C ASP A 207 -14.57 18.36 -11.49
N PRO A 208 -15.17 19.45 -10.99
CA PRO A 208 -16.57 19.76 -11.24
C PRO A 208 -16.88 19.98 -12.73
N ARG A 209 -15.87 20.29 -13.57
CA ARG A 209 -16.04 20.46 -15.02
C ARG A 209 -16.35 19.16 -15.74
N TYR A 210 -15.89 18.02 -15.22
CA TYR A 210 -16.05 16.72 -15.89
C TYR A 210 -17.53 16.39 -16.17
N GLN A 211 -18.43 16.77 -15.25
CA GLN A 211 -19.87 16.60 -15.43
C GLN A 211 -20.43 17.34 -16.65
N SER A 212 -19.86 18.49 -17.02
CA SER A 212 -20.30 19.29 -18.16
C SER A 212 -19.49 19.08 -19.44
N GLU A 213 -18.26 18.60 -19.33
CA GLU A 213 -17.34 18.44 -20.47
C GLU A 213 -17.30 17.03 -21.04
N SER A 214 -17.61 16.00 -20.23
CA SER A 214 -17.65 14.62 -20.71
C SER A 214 -18.81 14.41 -21.69
N GLN A 215 -18.58 13.56 -22.69
CA GLN A 215 -19.64 13.10 -23.60
C GLN A 215 -20.42 11.89 -23.04
N LEU A 216 -19.98 11.36 -21.90
CA LEU A 216 -20.67 10.32 -21.14
C LEU A 216 -21.83 10.93 -20.36
N ALA A 217 -22.96 10.24 -20.31
CA ALA A 217 -24.17 10.73 -19.62
C ALA A 217 -24.24 10.20 -18.18
N THR A 218 -23.98 8.90 -18.01
CA THR A 218 -24.23 8.20 -16.76
C THR A 218 -22.97 8.13 -15.90
N TRP A 219 -21.78 8.00 -16.50
CA TRP A 219 -20.52 7.90 -15.76
C TRP A 219 -20.22 9.14 -14.89
N PRO A 220 -20.31 10.39 -15.39
CA PRO A 220 -20.05 11.57 -14.55
C PRO A 220 -21.07 11.70 -13.41
N THR A 221 -22.32 11.30 -13.65
CA THR A 221 -23.37 11.28 -12.62
C THR A 221 -23.09 10.22 -11.55
N LEU A 222 -22.62 9.03 -11.95
CA LEU A 222 -22.16 8.00 -11.02
C LEU A 222 -21.03 8.54 -10.14
N LEU A 223 -20.01 9.18 -10.72
CA LEU A 223 -18.89 9.74 -9.96
C LEU A 223 -19.38 10.78 -8.94
N SER A 224 -20.22 11.73 -9.35
CA SER A 224 -20.81 12.71 -8.43
C SER A 224 -21.59 12.04 -7.29
N ASN A 225 -22.38 11.01 -7.58
CA ASN A 225 -23.13 10.29 -6.56
C ASN A 225 -22.22 9.48 -5.63
N PHE A 226 -21.19 8.84 -6.19
CA PHE A 226 -20.23 8.02 -5.46
C PHE A 226 -19.38 8.85 -4.49
N TYR A 227 -18.91 10.03 -4.90
CA TYR A 227 -18.06 10.89 -4.06
C TYR A 227 -18.82 11.88 -3.19
N LEU A 228 -19.94 12.45 -3.67
CA LEU A 228 -20.58 13.61 -3.05
C LEU A 228 -21.91 13.28 -2.36
N SER A 229 -22.47 12.09 -2.55
CA SER A 229 -23.74 11.74 -1.91
C SER A 229 -23.52 11.11 -0.54
N PRO A 230 -24.08 11.69 0.54
CA PRO A 230 -24.15 11.02 1.84
C PRO A 230 -24.80 9.65 1.72
N THR A 231 -25.78 9.47 0.80
CA THR A 231 -26.51 8.21 0.62
C THR A 231 -25.74 7.09 -0.06
N ALA A 232 -24.71 7.39 -0.85
CA ALA A 232 -23.80 6.38 -1.40
C ALA A 232 -22.94 5.74 -0.29
N VAL A 233 -22.64 6.54 0.74
CA VAL A 233 -21.97 6.11 1.98
C VAL A 233 -22.99 5.60 3.03
N SER A 234 -24.27 6.00 2.94
CA SER A 234 -25.23 5.85 4.06
C SER A 234 -26.40 4.89 3.86
N ALA A 235 -26.46 4.01 2.85
CA ALA A 235 -27.61 3.09 2.79
C ALA A 235 -27.46 1.80 3.60
N ASN A 236 -26.32 1.54 4.26
CA ASN A 236 -26.19 0.49 5.28
C ASN A 236 -25.18 0.86 6.39
N ALA A 237 -25.39 2.02 7.02
CA ALA A 237 -24.57 2.72 8.01
C ALA A 237 -23.48 3.63 7.42
N ALA A 238 -23.48 4.89 7.85
CA ALA A 238 -22.44 5.85 7.51
C ALA A 238 -21.06 5.26 7.86
N LEU A 239 -20.08 5.39 6.96
CA LEU A 239 -18.69 5.08 7.28
C LEU A 239 -18.27 5.91 8.48
N TYR A 240 -17.80 5.23 9.52
CA TYR A 240 -17.29 5.90 10.71
C TYR A 240 -15.83 6.28 10.49
N PRO A 241 -15.37 7.41 11.08
CA PRO A 241 -13.96 7.74 11.08
C PRO A 241 -13.14 6.57 11.65
N PRO A 242 -12.03 6.21 11.01
CA PRO A 242 -11.15 5.17 11.53
C PRO A 242 -10.62 5.56 12.91
N THR A 243 -10.31 4.55 13.73
CA THR A 243 -9.66 4.73 15.03
C THR A 243 -8.24 4.20 14.96
N LEU A 244 -7.30 4.95 15.53
CA LEU A 244 -5.89 4.61 15.53
C LEU A 244 -5.31 4.81 16.93
N ASP A 245 -4.81 3.71 17.50
CA ASP A 245 -4.19 3.69 18.81
C ASP A 245 -2.73 3.30 18.70
N LEU A 246 -1.83 4.12 19.25
CA LEU A 246 -0.43 3.73 19.43
C LEU A 246 -0.34 2.88 20.70
N ILE A 247 0.01 1.60 20.54
CA ILE A 247 0.04 0.63 21.65
C ILE A 247 1.27 0.91 22.52
N ASN A 248 2.44 1.04 21.88
CA ASN A 248 3.67 1.43 22.52
C ASN A 248 4.72 1.91 21.52
N SER A 249 5.66 2.69 22.03
CA SER A 249 6.89 3.03 21.34
C SER A 249 8.08 2.72 22.23
N PHE A 250 9.10 2.05 21.70
CA PHE A 250 10.35 1.83 22.41
C PHE A 250 11.55 2.04 21.48
N PRO A 251 12.65 2.63 21.96
CA PRO A 251 12.71 3.40 23.19
C PRO A 251 12.02 4.77 22.96
N GLU A 252 11.45 5.37 24.01
CA GLU A 252 10.89 6.73 23.92
C GLU A 252 11.98 7.81 24.06
N ALA A 253 13.12 7.44 24.66
CA ALA A 253 14.30 8.28 24.83
C ALA A 253 15.57 7.53 24.42
N ASP A 254 16.65 8.25 24.13
CA ASP A 254 17.92 7.68 23.66
C ASP A 254 17.78 6.87 22.36
N ALA A 255 16.78 7.22 21.54
CA ALA A 255 16.62 6.67 20.21
C ALA A 255 17.78 7.14 19.31
N ASN A 256 18.34 6.24 18.52
CA ASN A 256 19.38 6.54 17.53
C ASN A 256 19.56 5.34 16.59
N VAL A 257 20.45 5.46 15.60
CA VAL A 257 20.62 4.44 14.56
C VAL A 257 21.11 3.08 15.08
N LEU A 258 21.62 3.03 16.31
CA LEU A 258 21.99 1.79 17.02
C LEU A 258 20.92 1.33 18.03
N ASN A 259 19.86 2.12 18.21
CA ASN A 259 18.72 1.87 19.10
C ASN A 259 17.42 2.38 18.44
N PRO A 260 16.98 1.77 17.32
CA PRO A 260 15.87 2.24 16.51
C PRO A 260 14.54 2.16 17.27
N VAL A 261 13.56 2.98 16.86
CA VAL A 261 12.25 3.01 17.50
C VAL A 261 11.35 1.93 16.91
N HIS A 262 10.82 1.05 17.75
CA HIS A 262 9.72 0.16 17.45
C HIS A 262 8.42 0.82 17.92
N LEU A 263 7.50 1.07 17.00
CA LEU A 263 6.17 1.60 17.26
C LEU A 263 5.13 0.53 16.93
N ALA A 264 4.42 -0.02 17.92
CA ALA A 264 3.27 -0.86 17.67
C ALA A 264 1.98 -0.02 17.65
N PHE A 265 1.04 -0.38 16.78
CA PHE A 265 -0.21 0.32 16.63
C PHE A 265 -1.37 -0.64 16.35
N GLN A 266 -2.58 -0.15 16.63
CA GLN A 266 -3.83 -0.77 16.24
C GLN A 266 -4.62 0.24 15.42
N LEU A 267 -4.92 -0.11 14.18
CA LEU A 267 -5.82 0.64 13.30
C LEU A 267 -7.10 -0.15 13.12
N THR A 268 -8.24 0.47 13.36
CA THR A 268 -9.55 -0.13 13.12
C THR A 268 -10.36 0.78 12.21
N GLY A 269 -10.95 0.22 11.17
CA GLY A 269 -11.79 0.99 10.27
C GLY A 269 -12.45 0.12 9.21
N ARG A 270 -13.37 0.73 8.48
CA ARG A 270 -13.98 0.19 7.26
C ARG A 270 -13.56 1.05 6.09
N ASP A 271 -13.44 0.43 4.93
CA ASP A 271 -13.14 1.14 3.68
C ASP A 271 -11.92 2.07 3.84
N LEU A 272 -10.88 1.57 4.53
CA LEU A 272 -9.62 2.27 4.70
C LEU A 272 -8.99 2.47 3.32
N ALA A 273 -8.69 3.72 2.99
CA ALA A 273 -8.13 4.11 1.69
C ALA A 273 -6.60 4.12 1.75
N ASP A 274 -6.03 4.94 2.64
CA ASP A 274 -4.59 5.06 2.81
C ASP A 274 -4.19 5.12 4.27
N VAL A 275 -3.00 4.58 4.54
CA VAL A 275 -2.35 4.58 5.85
C VAL A 275 -0.92 4.99 5.62
N HIS A 276 -0.48 6.02 6.32
CA HIS A 276 0.84 6.60 6.19
C HIS A 276 1.56 6.61 7.53
N ILE A 277 2.84 6.28 7.51
CA ILE A 277 3.78 6.54 8.59
C ILE A 277 4.26 7.98 8.47
N LEU A 278 4.33 8.68 9.59
CA LEU A 278 4.85 10.03 9.69
C LEU A 278 5.99 10.05 10.70
N ALA A 279 7.14 10.59 10.32
CA ALA A 279 8.20 10.94 11.25
C ALA A 279 8.67 12.37 10.97
N GLY A 280 8.92 13.14 12.02
CA GLY A 280 9.35 14.52 11.87
C GLY A 280 9.96 15.11 13.13
N GLN A 281 10.53 16.30 12.99
CA GLN A 281 11.24 17.01 14.05
C GLN A 281 10.38 18.16 14.57
N PHE A 282 10.41 18.38 15.89
CA PHE A 282 10.03 19.67 16.46
C PHE A 282 11.18 20.65 16.29
N THR A 283 10.99 21.65 15.44
CA THR A 283 11.98 22.70 15.20
C THR A 283 12.10 23.63 16.41
N GLU A 284 13.19 24.40 16.50
CA GLU A 284 13.44 25.31 17.63
C GLU A 284 12.33 26.35 17.85
N ASP A 285 11.63 26.74 16.77
CA ASP A 285 10.47 27.64 16.79
C ASP A 285 9.14 26.93 17.13
N GLY A 286 9.18 25.64 17.46
CA GLY A 286 8.04 24.84 17.88
C GLY A 286 7.21 24.24 16.73
N ARG A 287 7.61 24.42 15.47
CA ARG A 287 6.89 23.84 14.32
C ARG A 287 7.19 22.35 14.16
N ARG A 288 6.25 21.64 13.52
CA ARG A 288 6.38 20.21 13.23
C ARG A 288 6.87 19.99 11.81
N ARG A 289 8.19 19.90 11.61
CA ARG A 289 8.80 19.63 10.29
C ARG A 289 8.74 18.13 9.99
N LEU A 290 8.06 17.76 8.92
CA LEU A 290 7.99 16.37 8.46
C LEU A 290 9.29 15.97 7.75
N LEU A 291 9.80 14.78 8.05
CA LEU A 291 11.02 14.21 7.48
C LEU A 291 10.75 12.89 6.74
N GLU A 292 9.64 12.22 7.05
CA GLU A 292 9.25 10.94 6.49
C GLU A 292 7.73 10.90 6.32
N TYR A 293 7.28 10.41 5.16
CA TYR A 293 5.89 10.18 4.84
C TYR A 293 5.80 8.98 3.91
N ASP A 294 5.71 7.79 4.49
CA ASP A 294 5.72 6.53 3.75
C ASP A 294 4.37 5.85 3.87
N ARG A 295 3.85 5.37 2.74
CA ARG A 295 2.61 4.58 2.70
C ARG A 295 2.87 3.21 3.31
N LEU A 296 2.02 2.80 4.24
CA LEU A 296 2.01 1.44 4.76
C LEU A 296 1.24 0.55 3.78
N ILE A 297 1.91 -0.47 3.26
CA ILE A 297 1.33 -1.40 2.29
C ILE A 297 0.51 -2.45 3.05
N PRO A 298 -0.79 -2.59 2.79
CA PRO A 298 -1.60 -3.61 3.44
C PRO A 298 -1.19 -5.02 3.02
N GLN A 299 -1.61 -6.03 3.80
CA GLN A 299 -1.46 -7.41 3.38
C GLN A 299 -2.23 -7.64 2.07
N PRO A 300 -1.59 -8.26 1.06
CA PRO A 300 -2.23 -8.46 -0.22
C PRO A 300 -3.46 -9.35 -0.12
N THR A 301 -4.47 -8.99 -0.91
CA THR A 301 -5.54 -9.90 -1.31
C THR A 301 -5.30 -10.35 -2.75
N TYR A 302 -5.92 -11.45 -3.15
CA TYR A 302 -5.73 -11.99 -4.49
C TYR A 302 -7.08 -12.11 -5.19
N LEU A 303 -7.14 -11.60 -6.41
CA LEU A 303 -8.23 -11.87 -7.33
C LEU A 303 -8.22 -13.34 -7.78
N PRO A 304 -9.33 -13.88 -8.31
CA PRO A 304 -9.41 -15.27 -8.78
C PRO A 304 -8.35 -15.66 -9.82
N ASN A 305 -7.87 -14.68 -10.60
CA ASN A 305 -6.81 -14.85 -11.59
C ASN A 305 -5.37 -14.82 -10.99
N GLY A 306 -5.24 -14.72 -9.67
CA GLY A 306 -3.97 -14.65 -8.95
C GLY A 306 -3.36 -13.25 -8.87
N ARG A 307 -4.03 -12.21 -9.39
CA ARG A 307 -3.55 -10.83 -9.28
C ARG A 307 -3.64 -10.32 -7.85
N GLU A 308 -2.55 -9.68 -7.40
CA GLU A 308 -2.46 -8.99 -6.12
C GLU A 308 -3.29 -7.68 -6.11
N LEU A 309 -4.03 -7.46 -5.02
CA LEU A 309 -4.70 -6.22 -4.67
C LEU A 309 -4.23 -5.74 -3.30
N LEU A 310 -3.71 -4.51 -3.27
CA LEU A 310 -3.17 -3.86 -2.08
C LEU A 310 -4.23 -2.95 -1.44
N THR A 311 -5.35 -3.54 -1.03
CA THR A 311 -6.43 -2.83 -0.32
C THR A 311 -6.46 -3.21 1.15
N TRP A 312 -6.77 -2.24 2.01
CA TRP A 312 -7.01 -2.50 3.43
C TRP A 312 -8.34 -3.22 3.60
N ARG A 313 -8.34 -4.31 4.37
CA ARG A 313 -9.58 -5.02 4.70
C ARG A 313 -10.34 -4.26 5.79
N ASP A 314 -11.65 -4.40 5.79
CA ASP A 314 -12.47 -3.95 6.92
C ASP A 314 -12.06 -4.67 8.20
N GLY A 315 -12.13 -3.97 9.33
CA GLY A 315 -11.85 -4.52 10.65
C GLY A 315 -10.58 -3.93 11.26
N ARG A 316 -9.92 -4.74 12.09
CA ARG A 316 -8.75 -4.34 12.88
C ARG A 316 -7.45 -4.83 12.29
N HIS A 317 -6.46 -3.96 12.35
CA HIS A 317 -5.09 -4.17 11.90
C HIS A 317 -4.16 -3.85 13.07
N THR A 318 -3.52 -4.88 13.61
CA THR A 318 -2.46 -4.72 14.61
C THR A 318 -1.13 -5.01 13.94
N ASP A 319 -0.25 -4.02 13.94
CA ASP A 319 1.05 -4.13 13.29
C ASP A 319 2.06 -3.20 13.96
N PHE A 320 3.27 -3.13 13.43
CA PHE A 320 4.35 -2.30 13.94
C PHE A 320 5.10 -1.58 12.83
N TYR A 321 5.81 -0.52 13.22
CA TYR A 321 6.77 0.18 12.40
C TYR A 321 8.11 0.30 13.12
N ILE A 322 9.21 0.06 12.42
CA ILE A 322 10.56 0.30 12.95
C ILE A 322 11.13 1.54 12.29
N TRP A 323 11.08 2.66 13.00
CA TRP A 323 11.77 3.86 12.58
C TRP A 323 13.27 3.74 12.86
N GLN A 324 14.06 3.71 11.80
CA GLN A 324 15.51 3.55 11.85
C GLN A 324 16.23 4.83 12.34
N THR A 325 15.49 5.85 12.81
CA THR A 325 16.02 7.14 13.31
C THR A 325 16.98 7.81 12.32
N ARG A 326 16.66 7.68 11.05
CA ARG A 326 17.38 8.27 9.94
C ARG A 326 16.38 8.88 8.97
N ALA A 327 16.78 9.92 8.29
CA ALA A 327 15.97 10.56 7.28
C ALA A 327 16.76 10.68 5.98
N THR A 328 16.03 10.90 4.88
CA THR A 328 16.66 11.10 3.58
C THR A 328 17.23 12.51 3.47
N VAL A 329 18.48 12.60 3.02
CA VAL A 329 19.20 13.84 2.74
C VAL A 329 19.53 13.91 1.26
N LEU A 330 19.08 14.97 0.59
CA LEU A 330 19.47 15.29 -0.77
C LEU A 330 20.85 15.97 -0.77
N THR A 331 21.70 15.66 -1.75
CA THR A 331 23.02 16.29 -1.88
C THR A 331 23.48 16.43 -3.34
N ASP A 332 24.15 17.55 -3.63
CA ASP A 332 24.91 17.81 -4.86
C ASP A 332 26.43 17.62 -4.65
N GLY A 333 26.84 17.00 -3.53
CA GLY A 333 28.23 16.86 -3.12
C GLY A 333 28.76 18.00 -2.25
N THR A 334 28.16 19.19 -2.32
CA THR A 334 28.54 20.37 -1.51
C THR A 334 27.45 20.70 -0.48
N ASN A 335 26.21 20.82 -0.95
CA ASN A 335 25.03 21.13 -0.15
C ASN A 335 24.34 19.85 0.32
N ARG A 336 23.65 19.95 1.46
CA ARG A 336 22.85 18.88 2.07
C ARG A 336 21.61 19.47 2.73
N ASP A 337 20.45 18.87 2.50
CA ASP A 337 19.19 19.18 3.20
C ASP A 337 18.30 17.94 3.24
N PHE A 338 17.44 17.85 4.25
CA PHE A 338 16.44 16.78 4.32
C PHE A 338 15.38 16.96 3.25
N ALA A 339 15.01 15.86 2.61
CA ALA A 339 13.95 15.80 1.62
C ALA A 339 13.11 14.54 1.84
N ILE A 340 11.80 14.65 1.70
CA ILE A 340 10.90 13.50 1.74
C ILE A 340 10.95 12.81 0.37
N LEU A 341 11.20 11.50 0.38
CA LEU A 341 11.07 10.65 -0.80
C LEU A 341 9.63 10.18 -0.93
N TRP A 342 8.84 10.90 -1.71
CA TRP A 342 7.45 10.55 -1.92
C TRP A 342 7.33 9.32 -2.83
N PRO A 343 6.32 8.46 -2.60
CA PRO A 343 6.03 7.35 -3.49
C PRO A 343 5.62 7.85 -4.89
N THR A 344 5.84 6.99 -5.86
CA THR A 344 5.34 7.06 -7.24
C THR A 344 4.43 5.85 -7.47
N GLY A 345 3.64 5.84 -8.56
CA GLY A 345 2.81 4.70 -8.96
C GLY A 345 3.59 3.38 -9.10
N ASN A 346 4.92 3.46 -9.30
CA ASN A 346 5.84 2.33 -9.13
C ASN A 346 6.82 2.58 -7.97
N GLU A 347 6.31 2.45 -6.75
CA GLU A 347 7.07 2.68 -5.53
C GLU A 347 8.23 1.69 -5.30
N ARG A 348 8.37 0.63 -6.11
CA ARG A 348 9.43 -0.37 -5.96
C ARG A 348 10.77 0.12 -6.52
N THR A 349 10.76 0.93 -7.57
CA THR A 349 11.98 1.32 -8.29
C THR A 349 12.29 2.81 -8.19
N LEU A 350 11.27 3.66 -8.14
CA LEU A 350 11.42 5.12 -8.14
C LEU A 350 10.81 5.76 -6.90
N ARG A 351 11.40 6.90 -6.51
CA ARG A 351 10.91 7.82 -5.51
C ARG A 351 11.02 9.23 -6.06
N ARG A 352 10.10 10.11 -5.68
CA ARG A 352 10.08 11.50 -6.18
C ARG A 352 10.37 12.51 -5.08
N VAL A 353 11.08 13.57 -5.43
CA VAL A 353 11.26 14.76 -4.60
C VAL A 353 10.63 15.94 -5.32
N PRO A 354 9.44 16.39 -4.90
CA PRO A 354 8.83 17.61 -5.41
C PRO A 354 9.64 18.85 -5.00
N GLY A 355 9.74 19.84 -5.89
CA GLY A 355 10.43 21.09 -5.62
C GLY A 355 10.25 22.12 -6.74
N LEU A 356 10.95 23.23 -6.61
CA LEU A 356 11.10 24.22 -7.67
C LEU A 356 12.37 23.93 -8.47
N TYR A 357 12.21 23.78 -9.78
CA TYR A 357 13.32 23.62 -10.72
C TYR A 357 13.55 24.94 -11.44
N THR A 358 14.75 25.50 -11.36
CA THR A 358 15.12 26.70 -12.11
C THR A 358 16.12 26.33 -13.20
N THR A 359 15.75 26.53 -14.46
CA THR A 359 16.65 26.27 -15.58
C THR A 359 17.81 27.27 -15.58
N ALA A 360 18.91 26.93 -16.24
CA ALA A 360 20.09 27.79 -16.37
C ALA A 360 19.78 29.15 -17.04
N VAL A 361 18.67 29.25 -17.77
CA VAL A 361 18.17 30.48 -18.39
C VAL A 361 17.23 31.29 -17.47
N GLY A 362 16.94 30.79 -16.26
CA GLY A 362 16.21 31.49 -15.19
C GLY A 362 14.71 31.21 -15.14
N GLU A 363 14.20 30.26 -15.92
CA GLU A 363 12.79 29.85 -15.85
C GLU A 363 12.57 28.94 -14.64
N THR A 364 11.58 29.25 -13.81
CA THR A 364 11.22 28.45 -12.63
C THR A 364 9.95 27.65 -12.86
N LEU A 365 10.02 26.35 -12.62
CA LEU A 365 8.96 25.37 -12.86
C LEU A 365 8.71 24.56 -11.59
N ASP A 366 7.46 24.18 -11.36
CA ASP A 366 7.17 23.11 -10.42
C ASP A 366 7.66 21.79 -11.02
N ALA A 367 8.38 20.99 -10.23
CA ALA A 367 8.97 19.75 -10.73
C ALA A 367 9.00 18.63 -9.69
N HIS A 368 9.10 17.41 -10.23
CA HIS A 368 9.30 16.17 -9.52
C HIS A 368 10.62 15.56 -10.01
N LEU A 369 11.65 15.58 -9.17
CA LEU A 369 12.89 14.86 -9.43
C LEU A 369 12.69 13.40 -9.05
N LEU A 370 12.98 12.49 -9.97
CA LEU A 370 12.85 11.06 -9.73
C LEU A 370 14.20 10.43 -9.46
N PHE A 371 14.31 9.70 -8.36
CA PHE A 371 15.52 9.01 -7.96
C PHE A 371 15.32 7.50 -8.03
N ASN A 372 16.34 6.81 -8.52
CA ASN A 372 16.38 5.36 -8.52
C ASN A 372 16.69 4.83 -7.12
N ARG A 373 15.87 3.90 -6.62
CA ARG A 373 15.99 3.39 -5.24
C ARG A 373 17.23 2.53 -5.01
N THR A 374 17.75 1.90 -6.06
CA THR A 374 18.89 0.98 -6.01
C THR A 374 20.22 1.72 -5.95
N ASN A 375 20.45 2.66 -6.86
CA ASN A 375 21.71 3.41 -6.94
C ASN A 375 21.65 4.81 -6.31
N ARG A 376 20.46 5.24 -5.87
CA ARG A 376 20.18 6.52 -5.17
C ARG A 376 20.47 7.79 -5.97
N SER A 377 20.64 7.67 -7.29
CA SER A 377 20.92 8.80 -8.18
C SER A 377 19.64 9.34 -8.83
N LEU A 378 19.68 10.61 -9.23
CA LEU A 378 18.68 11.20 -10.10
C LEU A 378 18.57 10.37 -11.39
N ALA A 379 17.35 9.99 -11.75
CA ALA A 379 17.00 9.25 -12.94
C ALA A 379 16.43 10.18 -14.03
N THR A 380 15.45 11.00 -13.67
CA THR A 380 14.80 11.96 -14.60
C THR A 380 14.15 13.11 -13.82
N VAL A 381 13.79 14.19 -14.52
CA VAL A 381 13.08 15.35 -13.99
C VAL A 381 11.79 15.52 -14.77
N TRP A 382 10.66 15.59 -14.06
CA TRP A 382 9.37 15.89 -14.66
C TRP A 382 8.87 17.24 -14.15
N ALA A 383 8.77 18.20 -15.05
CA ALA A 383 8.26 19.53 -14.76
C ALA A 383 6.77 19.63 -15.12
N VAL A 384 6.12 20.62 -14.52
CA VAL A 384 4.72 20.98 -14.81
C VAL A 384 4.73 22.33 -15.52
N GLY A 385 4.15 22.36 -16.71
CA GLY A 385 4.00 23.56 -17.51
C GLY A 385 2.95 24.52 -16.93
N PRO A 386 2.84 25.74 -17.50
CA PRO A 386 1.96 26.79 -16.97
C PRO A 386 0.47 26.43 -16.93
N ASN A 387 0.02 25.45 -17.73
CA ASN A 387 -1.37 25.00 -17.75
C ASN A 387 -1.57 23.65 -17.02
N GLY A 388 -0.57 23.21 -16.25
CA GLY A 388 -0.62 21.95 -15.50
C GLY A 388 -0.04 20.75 -16.24
N GLU A 389 0.37 20.90 -17.50
CA GLU A 389 0.83 19.79 -18.34
C GLU A 389 2.19 19.22 -17.88
N PRO A 390 2.31 17.90 -17.63
CA PRO A 390 3.59 17.30 -17.28
C PRO A 390 4.45 17.11 -18.53
N PHE A 391 5.74 17.43 -18.41
CA PHE A 391 6.73 17.16 -19.44
C PHE A 391 8.09 16.79 -18.83
N GLU A 392 8.86 15.99 -19.58
CA GLU A 392 10.20 15.61 -19.16
C GLU A 392 11.18 16.78 -19.39
N GLN A 393 11.80 17.24 -18.31
CA GLN A 393 12.82 18.27 -18.35
C GLN A 393 14.19 17.62 -18.44
N THR A 394 14.94 17.90 -19.51
CA THR A 394 16.33 17.44 -19.62
C THR A 394 17.21 18.28 -18.69
N PRO A 395 17.90 17.66 -17.71
CA PRO A 395 18.81 18.40 -16.85
C PRO A 395 19.97 19.01 -17.63
N ALA A 396 20.32 20.26 -17.34
CA ALA A 396 21.46 20.96 -17.90
C ALA A 396 22.37 21.51 -16.80
N SER A 397 23.67 21.61 -17.10
CA SER A 397 24.63 22.22 -16.18
C SER A 397 24.26 23.69 -15.92
N GLY A 398 24.12 24.05 -14.65
CA GLY A 398 23.71 25.39 -14.23
C GLY A 398 22.22 25.50 -13.87
N ASP A 399 21.46 24.42 -14.08
CA ASP A 399 20.11 24.30 -13.51
C ASP A 399 20.20 24.20 -11.98
N LEU A 400 19.16 24.65 -11.30
CA LEU A 400 19.04 24.66 -9.84
C LEU A 400 17.76 23.93 -9.42
N PHE A 401 17.81 23.28 -8.26
CA PHE A 401 16.65 22.64 -7.67
C PHE A 401 16.51 22.98 -6.20
N ALA A 402 15.31 23.34 -5.76
CA ALA A 402 15.00 23.56 -4.35
C ALA A 402 13.83 22.64 -3.94
N PRO A 403 14.06 21.57 -3.14
CA PRO A 403 13.02 20.67 -2.72
C PRO A 403 12.02 21.37 -1.79
N TYR A 404 10.79 20.89 -1.77
CA TYR A 404 9.82 21.34 -0.78
C TYR A 404 10.10 20.74 0.60
N ARG A 405 9.97 21.59 1.63
CA ARG A 405 9.91 21.22 3.04
C ARG A 405 8.46 21.19 3.47
N TYR A 406 8.10 20.18 4.26
CA TYR A 406 6.74 19.94 4.68
C TYR A 406 6.61 20.14 6.18
N TYR A 407 5.55 20.82 6.60
CA TYR A 407 5.22 21.07 8.00
C TYR A 407 3.79 20.63 8.29
N LEU A 408 3.54 20.13 9.49
CA LEU A 408 2.18 19.87 9.96
C LEU A 408 1.68 21.06 10.78
N ASP A 409 0.59 21.69 10.33
CA ASP A 409 -0.12 22.71 11.12
C ASP A 409 -0.92 22.08 12.27
N GLU A 410 -1.57 22.89 13.12
CA GLU A 410 -2.32 22.41 14.30
C GLU A 410 -3.45 21.40 13.99
N SER A 411 -3.90 21.31 12.74
CA SER A 411 -4.95 20.39 12.27
C SER A 411 -4.38 19.18 11.51
N ASP A 412 -3.07 18.92 11.65
CA ASP A 412 -2.33 17.85 10.97
C ASP A 412 -2.43 17.91 9.44
N GLN A 413 -2.57 19.11 8.89
CA GLN A 413 -2.54 19.36 7.45
C GLN A 413 -1.14 19.79 7.01
N LEU A 414 -0.78 19.39 5.79
CA LEU A 414 0.52 19.65 5.21
C LEU A 414 0.63 21.10 4.72
N GLN A 415 1.63 21.81 5.23
CA GLN A 415 2.07 23.11 4.78
C GLN A 415 3.42 22.97 4.08
N VAL A 416 3.67 23.79 3.06
CA VAL A 416 4.84 23.66 2.19
C VAL A 416 5.68 24.93 2.18
N GLU A 417 6.99 24.77 2.31
CA GLU A 417 7.99 25.83 2.16
C GLU A 417 9.11 25.38 1.21
N THR A 418 9.85 26.32 0.62
CA THR A 418 11.01 26.00 -0.22
C THR A 418 12.24 25.69 0.64
N GLY A 419 12.94 24.60 0.32
CA GLY A 419 14.16 24.16 0.99
C GLY A 419 15.45 24.79 0.45
N ALA A 420 16.59 24.17 0.77
CA ALA A 420 17.88 24.61 0.27
C ALA A 420 18.00 24.46 -1.25
N THR A 421 18.70 25.37 -1.92
CA THR A 421 18.95 25.27 -3.36
C THR A 421 20.18 24.41 -3.64
N PHE A 422 20.05 23.48 -4.57
CA PHE A 422 21.10 22.59 -5.02
C PHE A 422 21.43 22.85 -6.49
N SER A 423 22.70 22.63 -6.86
CA SER A 423 23.12 22.68 -8.26
C SER A 423 22.85 21.35 -8.95
N VAL A 424 22.30 21.40 -10.16
CA VAL A 424 22.15 20.24 -11.04
C VAL A 424 23.31 20.27 -12.04
N THR A 425 24.24 19.32 -11.92
CA THR A 425 25.43 19.24 -12.76
C THR A 425 25.38 17.96 -13.60
N THR A 426 25.60 18.09 -14.91
CA THR A 426 25.60 16.95 -15.85
C THR A 426 27.00 16.55 -16.31
N ALA A 427 28.06 17.12 -15.73
CA ALA A 427 29.44 16.82 -16.09
C ALA A 427 29.83 15.38 -15.73
N VAL A 428 30.51 14.70 -16.66
CA VAL A 428 30.98 13.33 -16.47
C VAL A 428 31.96 13.26 -15.29
N GLY A 429 31.58 12.54 -14.23
CA GLY A 429 32.40 12.33 -13.04
C GLY A 429 32.01 13.17 -11.82
N ASP A 430 31.09 14.13 -11.96
CA ASP A 430 30.41 14.78 -10.83
C ASP A 430 29.11 14.02 -10.53
N PRO A 431 28.75 13.77 -9.26
CA PRO A 431 27.45 13.17 -8.99
C PRO A 431 26.37 14.17 -9.39
N LEU A 432 25.51 13.77 -10.33
CA LEU A 432 24.13 14.24 -10.38
C LEU A 432 23.56 14.23 -8.96
N LEU A 433 22.53 15.04 -8.71
CA LEU A 433 21.79 15.01 -7.45
C LEU A 433 21.56 13.56 -7.02
N ARG A 434 21.86 13.29 -5.76
CA ARG A 434 21.67 11.98 -5.14
C ARG A 434 21.09 12.16 -3.77
N TYR A 435 20.46 11.11 -3.26
CA TYR A 435 20.04 11.08 -1.88
C TYR A 435 20.82 10.04 -1.09
N ASP A 436 20.89 10.25 0.21
CA ASP A 436 21.40 9.24 1.13
C ASP A 436 20.59 9.23 2.42
N TRP A 437 20.64 8.12 3.14
CA TRP A 437 20.06 8.03 4.47
C TRP A 437 21.10 8.45 5.50
N GLN A 438 20.74 9.38 6.37
CA GLN A 438 21.63 9.89 7.41
C GLN A 438 20.93 9.84 8.78
N PRO A 439 21.67 9.56 9.88
CA PRO A 439 21.12 9.70 11.22
C PRO A 439 20.47 11.07 11.38
N VAL A 440 19.28 11.12 11.99
CA VAL A 440 18.67 12.40 12.33
C VAL A 440 19.43 13.02 13.51
N PRO A 441 19.61 14.36 13.56
CA PRO A 441 20.36 15.01 14.63
C PRO A 441 19.70 14.85 16.00
N ASP A 442 20.42 15.21 17.06
CA ASP A 442 19.88 15.22 18.42
C ASP A 442 18.70 16.20 18.52
N GLY A 443 17.65 15.79 19.21
CA GLY A 443 16.46 16.62 19.37
C GLY A 443 15.19 15.84 19.66
N ASN A 444 14.07 16.58 19.65
CA ASN A 444 12.74 16.02 19.84
C ASN A 444 12.07 15.78 18.49
N TYR A 445 11.50 14.59 18.36
CA TYR A 445 10.84 14.11 17.16
C TYR A 445 9.42 13.67 17.50
N PHE A 446 8.57 13.62 16.49
CA PHE A 446 7.30 12.93 16.54
C PHE A 446 7.33 11.77 15.55
N LEU A 447 6.69 10.66 15.92
CA LEU A 447 6.53 9.46 15.11
C LEU A 447 5.10 8.97 15.25
N GLY A 448 4.48 8.51 14.18
CA GLY A 448 3.14 7.97 14.27
C GLY A 448 2.54 7.61 12.92
N LEU A 449 1.22 7.52 12.88
CA LEU A 449 0.48 7.17 11.68
C LEU A 449 -0.66 8.16 11.43
N LYS A 450 -1.03 8.26 10.16
CA LYS A 450 -2.25 8.90 9.67
C LYS A 450 -2.98 7.89 8.81
N ALA A 451 -4.27 7.71 9.04
CA ALA A 451 -5.12 6.85 8.22
C ALA A 451 -6.34 7.64 7.77
N ASN A 452 -6.86 7.31 6.60
CA ASN A 452 -8.14 7.83 6.13
C ASN A 452 -9.01 6.73 5.53
N ASN A 453 -10.32 6.85 5.71
CA ASN A 453 -11.29 6.03 4.99
C ASN A 453 -11.62 6.69 3.63
N ARG A 454 -12.45 6.01 2.83
CA ARG A 454 -12.93 6.48 1.52
C ARG A 454 -13.89 7.68 1.59
N ALA A 455 -14.42 8.02 2.76
CA ALA A 455 -15.20 9.24 2.99
C ALA A 455 -14.30 10.46 3.30
N ASP A 456 -12.97 10.31 3.16
CA ASP A 456 -11.95 11.29 3.53
C ASP A 456 -11.94 11.63 5.04
N ASP A 457 -12.57 10.81 5.89
CA ASP A 457 -12.40 10.93 7.35
C ASP A 457 -10.99 10.50 7.72
N THR A 458 -10.27 11.38 8.40
CA THR A 458 -8.87 11.15 8.77
C THR A 458 -8.70 10.98 10.28
N VAL A 459 -7.77 10.10 10.67
CA VAL A 459 -7.28 9.96 12.04
C VAL A 459 -5.76 10.02 12.03
N THR A 460 -5.18 10.75 12.99
CA THR A 460 -3.73 10.83 13.20
C THR A 460 -3.43 10.49 14.65
N ALA A 461 -2.42 9.66 14.89
CA ALA A 461 -1.89 9.42 16.22
C ALA A 461 -0.37 9.54 16.19
N LEU A 462 0.19 10.38 17.06
CA LEU A 462 1.62 10.68 17.16
C LEU A 462 2.12 10.44 18.58
N THR A 463 3.36 9.94 18.69
CA THR A 463 4.13 9.88 19.93
C THR A 463 5.40 10.71 19.82
N ASN A 464 5.94 11.16 20.95
CA ASN A 464 7.17 11.94 21.00
C ASN A 464 8.36 11.02 21.24
N ILE A 465 9.43 11.24 20.48
CA ILE A 465 10.68 10.49 20.56
C ILE A 465 11.84 11.46 20.80
N ALA A 466 12.67 11.20 21.81
CA ALA A 466 13.93 11.92 21.97
C ALA A 466 15.07 11.16 21.30
N VAL A 467 15.75 11.83 20.36
CA VAL A 467 16.93 11.30 19.66
C VAL A 467 18.20 11.83 20.31
N THR A 468 19.16 10.93 20.57
CA THR A 468 20.44 11.27 21.21
C THR A 468 21.56 10.42 20.61
N ASN A 469 22.48 11.07 19.89
CA ASN A 469 23.54 10.41 19.13
C ASN A 469 24.94 10.59 19.72
N GLU A 470 25.22 11.74 20.35
CA GLU A 470 26.60 12.07 20.78
C GLU A 470 27.14 11.07 21.80
N GLN A 471 26.31 10.62 22.74
CA GLN A 471 26.72 9.70 23.80
C GLN A 471 26.88 8.25 23.31
N SER A 472 26.31 7.91 22.16
CA SER A 472 26.35 6.56 21.56
C SER A 472 27.32 6.43 20.39
N GLY A 473 27.93 7.54 19.93
CA GLY A 473 28.74 7.56 18.70
C GLY A 473 27.90 7.42 17.42
N ALA A 474 26.57 7.53 17.53
CA ALA A 474 25.64 7.26 16.44
C ALA A 474 25.65 8.33 15.33
N ALA A 475 26.11 9.55 15.64
CA ALA A 475 26.10 10.69 14.72
C ALA A 475 27.01 10.52 13.49
N THR A 476 28.03 9.67 13.61
CA THR A 476 28.97 9.32 12.53
C THR A 476 28.94 7.83 12.21
N ALA A 477 27.88 7.12 12.61
CA ALA A 477 27.90 5.66 12.62
C ALA A 477 28.04 5.06 11.22
N GLU A 478 29.09 4.25 11.06
CA GLU A 478 29.29 3.36 9.91
C GLU A 478 28.50 2.04 10.08
N GLN A 479 27.57 1.99 11.04
CA GLN A 479 26.77 0.83 11.40
C GLN A 479 25.33 1.24 11.74
N PHE A 480 24.39 0.33 11.50
CA PHE A 480 22.98 0.43 11.87
C PHE A 480 22.60 -0.76 12.73
N ALA A 481 21.59 -0.62 13.60
CA ALA A 481 21.02 -1.76 14.30
C ALA A 481 19.93 -2.44 13.47
N TYR A 482 20.04 -3.76 13.33
CA TYR A 482 18.89 -4.59 13.01
C TYR A 482 18.13 -4.87 14.29
N LEU A 483 16.83 -4.57 14.31
CA LEU A 483 15.91 -4.94 15.37
C LEU A 483 14.94 -5.98 14.82
N ASP A 484 14.90 -7.14 15.45
CA ASP A 484 13.89 -8.15 15.17
C ASP A 484 12.58 -7.76 15.87
N PRO A 485 11.49 -7.51 15.13
CA PRO A 485 10.24 -7.06 15.72
C PRO A 485 9.47 -8.16 16.45
N TYR A 486 9.80 -9.43 16.25
CA TYR A 486 9.04 -10.56 16.78
C TYR A 486 9.74 -11.21 17.99
N LEU A 487 11.05 -11.39 17.89
CA LEU A 487 11.88 -12.02 18.93
C LEU A 487 12.60 -10.98 19.79
N GLY A 488 12.55 -9.70 19.40
CA GLY A 488 13.08 -8.58 20.18
C GLY A 488 14.60 -8.52 20.28
N PHE A 489 15.34 -9.39 19.59
CA PHE A 489 16.80 -9.28 19.53
C PHE A 489 17.23 -8.13 18.63
N GLN A 490 18.36 -7.52 18.95
CA GLN A 490 18.94 -6.42 18.21
C GLN A 490 20.45 -6.57 18.12
N PHE A 491 21.04 -6.25 16.96
CA PHE A 491 22.49 -6.20 16.81
C PHE A 491 22.92 -5.20 15.73
N PRO A 492 24.13 -4.60 15.82
CA PRO A 492 24.64 -3.71 14.79
C PRO A 492 25.14 -4.49 13.56
N TYR A 493 24.94 -3.92 12.37
CA TYR A 493 25.53 -4.36 11.10
C TYR A 493 26.07 -3.15 10.33
N PRO A 494 27.08 -3.32 9.46
CA PRO A 494 27.70 -2.18 8.77
C PRO A 494 26.76 -1.48 7.78
N ALA A 495 26.97 -0.18 7.58
CA ALA A 495 26.13 0.66 6.72
C ALA A 495 26.25 0.34 5.23
N ASP A 496 27.37 -0.27 4.82
CA ASP A 496 27.65 -0.77 3.48
C ASP A 496 27.16 -2.20 3.25
N TRP A 497 26.37 -2.75 4.18
CA TRP A 497 25.67 -4.03 4.05
C TRP A 497 24.19 -3.82 3.76
N TYR A 498 23.59 -4.82 3.10
CA TYR A 498 22.14 -4.84 2.94
C TYR A 498 21.46 -5.04 4.31
N ARG A 499 20.25 -4.51 4.46
CA ARG A 499 19.46 -4.76 5.68
C ARG A 499 19.23 -6.26 5.83
N PRO A 500 19.42 -6.85 7.02
CA PRO A 500 19.09 -8.25 7.25
C PRO A 500 17.62 -8.57 6.95
N VAL A 501 17.39 -9.69 6.26
CA VAL A 501 16.08 -10.17 5.82
C VAL A 501 15.93 -11.66 6.11
N TYR A 502 14.72 -12.11 6.45
CA TYR A 502 14.44 -13.53 6.63
C TYR A 502 14.43 -14.25 5.28
N GLY A 503 15.15 -15.37 5.19
CA GLY A 503 15.09 -16.34 4.10
C GLY A 503 14.67 -17.72 4.62
N GLU A 504 14.77 -18.73 3.76
CA GLU A 504 14.36 -20.12 4.08
C GLU A 504 15.07 -20.71 5.31
N ASN A 505 16.30 -20.29 5.57
CA ASN A 505 17.19 -20.85 6.60
C ASN A 505 17.50 -19.87 7.74
N GLY A 506 16.64 -18.88 7.97
CA GLY A 506 16.82 -17.85 9.00
C GLY A 506 17.13 -16.46 8.43
N LEU A 507 17.69 -15.57 9.26
CA LEU A 507 17.99 -14.20 8.87
C LEU A 507 19.32 -14.15 8.08
N TYR A 508 19.36 -13.39 7.00
CA TYR A 508 20.51 -13.30 6.09
C TYR A 508 20.83 -11.85 5.71
N THR A 509 22.12 -11.53 5.58
CA THR A 509 22.62 -10.30 4.96
C THR A 509 23.98 -10.50 4.30
N THR A 510 24.36 -9.59 3.41
CA THR A 510 25.66 -9.54 2.74
C THR A 510 26.11 -8.09 2.56
N ASN A 511 27.42 -7.87 2.43
CA ASN A 511 27.94 -6.58 2.01
C ASN A 511 27.52 -6.25 0.57
N THR A 512 27.56 -4.97 0.22
CA THR A 512 27.05 -4.49 -1.08
C THR A 512 27.78 -5.07 -2.30
N ASP A 513 29.03 -5.51 -2.14
CA ASP A 513 29.86 -6.18 -3.13
C ASP A 513 29.76 -7.72 -3.10
N GLY A 514 28.95 -8.29 -2.19
CA GLY A 514 28.59 -9.72 -2.17
C GLY A 514 29.73 -10.67 -1.79
N THR A 515 30.80 -10.15 -1.19
CA THR A 515 32.02 -10.91 -0.88
C THR A 515 31.97 -11.56 0.50
N ALA A 516 31.26 -10.96 1.46
CA ALA A 516 31.03 -11.44 2.81
C ALA A 516 29.54 -11.55 3.12
N GLN A 517 29.17 -12.54 3.93
CA GLN A 517 27.76 -12.83 4.27
C GLN A 517 27.61 -13.20 5.74
N LEU A 518 26.48 -12.83 6.31
CA LEU A 518 26.09 -13.14 7.68
C LEU A 518 24.74 -13.85 7.67
N GLN A 519 24.67 -15.00 8.33
CA GLN A 519 23.44 -15.76 8.52
C GLN A 519 23.19 -15.98 10.00
N LEU A 520 21.93 -15.88 10.43
CA LEU A 520 21.48 -16.24 11.77
C LEU A 520 20.41 -17.31 11.67
N ALA A 521 20.77 -18.52 12.07
CA ALA A 521 19.85 -19.64 12.19
C ALA A 521 19.19 -19.64 13.58
N LEU A 522 17.89 -19.90 13.60
CA LEU A 522 17.06 -19.93 14.81
C LEU A 522 16.58 -21.36 15.07
N TYR A 523 16.81 -21.86 16.29
CA TYR A 523 16.41 -23.20 16.72
C TYR A 523 15.38 -23.13 17.87
N PRO A 524 14.08 -23.35 17.61
CA PRO A 524 13.05 -23.35 18.65
C PRO A 524 13.21 -24.54 19.60
N ASP A 525 12.68 -24.42 20.82
CA ASP A 525 12.60 -25.49 21.83
C ASP A 525 13.93 -26.16 22.21
N THR A 526 15.01 -25.39 22.23
CA THR A 526 16.38 -25.88 22.48
C THR A 526 16.81 -25.80 23.95
N ALA A 527 15.87 -25.70 24.88
CA ALA A 527 16.18 -25.60 26.31
C ALA A 527 17.03 -26.77 26.85
N ALA A 528 17.02 -27.93 26.17
CA ALA A 528 17.82 -29.11 26.51
C ALA A 528 19.13 -29.26 25.69
N SER A 529 19.33 -28.44 24.65
CA SER A 529 20.49 -28.51 23.76
C SER A 529 21.68 -27.72 24.32
N ARG A 530 22.89 -28.02 23.85
CA ARG A 530 24.09 -27.18 24.09
C ARG A 530 24.39 -26.30 22.88
N PRO A 531 24.95 -25.09 23.06
CA PRO A 531 25.36 -24.25 21.92
C PRO A 531 26.23 -24.98 20.89
N THR A 532 27.17 -25.81 21.36
CA THR A 532 28.04 -26.65 20.51
C THR A 532 27.28 -27.67 19.65
N GLU A 533 26.14 -28.17 20.12
CA GLU A 533 25.30 -29.11 19.35
C GLU A 533 24.58 -28.39 18.20
N LEU A 534 24.20 -27.12 18.42
CA LEU A 534 23.59 -26.28 17.38
C LEU A 534 24.61 -25.93 16.28
N GLN A 535 25.86 -25.63 16.66
CA GLN A 535 26.93 -25.39 15.68
C GLN A 535 27.23 -26.64 14.85
N ALA A 536 27.23 -27.82 15.47
CA ALA A 536 27.45 -29.07 14.74
C ALA A 536 26.39 -29.31 13.66
N ASP A 537 25.13 -28.94 13.92
CA ASP A 537 24.05 -29.01 12.92
C ASP A 537 24.29 -28.05 11.74
N VAL A 538 24.71 -26.81 12.02
CA VAL A 538 25.05 -25.83 10.98
C VAL A 538 26.27 -26.30 10.18
N LEU A 539 27.35 -26.72 10.84
CA LEU A 539 28.56 -27.25 10.22
C LEU A 539 28.29 -28.49 9.36
N ALA A 540 27.35 -29.35 9.76
CA ALA A 540 26.97 -30.53 8.98
C ALA A 540 26.26 -30.19 7.65
N ARG A 541 25.71 -28.97 7.51
CA ARG A 541 25.11 -28.48 6.26
C ARG A 541 26.16 -27.92 5.30
N PHE A 542 27.35 -27.60 5.80
CA PHE A 542 28.49 -27.21 4.98
C PHE A 542 29.20 -28.44 4.38
N GLY A 543 29.96 -28.22 3.31
CA GLY A 543 30.91 -29.22 2.81
C GLY A 543 32.05 -29.46 3.81
N GLN A 544 33.10 -30.19 3.38
CA GLN A 544 34.26 -30.40 4.24
C GLN A 544 34.95 -29.04 4.55
N VAL A 545 34.91 -28.62 5.82
CA VAL A 545 35.58 -27.42 6.35
C VAL A 545 36.66 -27.81 7.37
N ASP A 546 37.71 -26.99 7.48
CA ASP A 546 38.77 -27.14 8.48
C ASP A 546 38.42 -26.30 9.71
N LEU A 547 38.26 -26.94 10.87
CA LEU A 547 38.06 -26.22 12.14
C LEU A 547 39.40 -25.64 12.61
N LEU A 548 39.44 -24.32 12.79
CA LEU A 548 40.65 -23.58 13.15
C LEU A 548 40.81 -23.49 14.67
N TYR A 549 39.76 -23.03 15.37
CA TYR A 549 39.71 -23.01 16.83
C TYR A 549 38.27 -22.91 17.34
N GLU A 550 38.08 -23.29 18.60
CA GLU A 550 36.83 -23.15 19.35
C GLU A 550 37.14 -22.56 20.73
N GLN A 551 36.31 -21.62 21.18
CA GLN A 551 36.48 -20.98 22.48
C GLN A 551 35.13 -20.55 23.09
N ASP A 552 35.07 -20.54 24.41
CA ASP A 552 33.97 -19.91 25.15
C ASP A 552 34.02 -18.39 24.94
N THR A 553 32.85 -17.80 24.73
CA THR A 553 32.66 -16.34 24.60
C THR A 553 31.37 -15.92 25.30
N ALA A 554 30.95 -14.68 25.11
CA ALA A 554 29.65 -14.22 25.54
C ALA A 554 29.01 -13.25 24.54
N VAL A 555 27.68 -13.23 24.54
CA VAL A 555 26.86 -12.37 23.69
C VAL A 555 26.00 -11.45 24.56
N GLY A 556 26.05 -10.16 24.28
CA GLY A 556 25.14 -9.14 24.78
C GLY A 556 25.62 -8.36 26.01
N ILE A 557 25.07 -7.15 26.13
CA ILE A 557 25.42 -6.18 27.19
C ILE A 557 24.63 -6.44 28.46
N ASN A 558 23.33 -6.73 28.32
CA ASN A 558 22.42 -6.96 29.44
C ASN A 558 21.18 -7.75 28.98
N PRO A 559 21.06 -9.05 29.29
CA PRO A 559 22.06 -9.87 29.99
C PRO A 559 23.25 -10.23 29.08
N THR A 560 24.40 -10.50 29.69
CA THR A 560 25.52 -11.19 29.03
C THR A 560 25.26 -12.68 29.04
N ILE A 561 25.18 -13.29 27.86
CA ILE A 561 24.76 -14.67 27.64
C ILE A 561 25.99 -15.52 27.30
N PRO A 562 26.24 -16.64 28.01
CA PRO A 562 27.31 -17.57 27.64
C PRO A 562 27.12 -18.10 26.22
N ALA A 563 28.19 -18.11 25.45
CA ALA A 563 28.19 -18.49 24.05
C ALA A 563 29.45 -19.28 23.70
N VAL A 564 29.45 -19.96 22.57
CA VAL A 564 30.64 -20.61 22.01
C VAL A 564 30.93 -20.01 20.65
N MET A 565 32.20 -19.71 20.38
CA MET A 565 32.67 -19.26 19.08
C MET A 565 33.59 -20.29 18.44
N THR A 566 33.31 -20.65 17.19
CA THR A 566 34.10 -21.62 16.42
C THR A 566 34.51 -20.99 15.09
N ALA A 567 35.81 -20.91 14.85
CA ALA A 567 36.36 -20.45 13.59
C ALA A 567 36.63 -21.64 12.66
N TYR A 568 36.34 -21.48 11.37
CA TYR A 568 36.56 -22.49 10.35
C TYR A 568 37.12 -21.88 9.07
N GLY A 569 37.79 -22.69 8.26
CA GLY A 569 38.32 -22.29 6.96
C GLY A 569 38.01 -23.32 5.88
N TYR A 570 37.89 -22.89 4.63
CA TYR A 570 37.69 -23.79 3.49
C TYR A 570 38.08 -23.12 2.17
N ASN A 571 38.21 -23.94 1.12
CA ASN A 571 38.45 -23.46 -0.23
C ASN A 571 37.13 -23.46 -1.02
N SER A 572 36.75 -22.31 -1.56
CA SER A 572 35.62 -22.18 -2.48
C SER A 572 36.11 -22.00 -3.93
N GLY A 573 35.18 -22.04 -4.90
CA GLY A 573 35.49 -21.67 -6.29
C GLY A 573 35.96 -20.21 -6.46
N SER A 574 35.77 -19.36 -5.44
CA SER A 574 36.20 -17.95 -5.41
C SER A 574 37.47 -17.69 -4.59
N GLY A 575 38.09 -18.73 -4.00
CA GLY A 575 39.34 -18.64 -3.25
C GLY A 575 39.24 -19.19 -1.82
N GLU A 576 40.27 -18.93 -1.01
CA GLU A 576 40.28 -19.27 0.42
C GLU A 576 39.27 -18.42 1.19
N ARG A 577 38.47 -19.06 2.05
CA ARG A 577 37.46 -18.44 2.88
C ARG A 577 37.66 -18.76 4.35
N THR A 578 37.23 -17.85 5.19
CA THR A 578 37.20 -17.98 6.65
C THR A 578 35.78 -17.73 7.13
N GLY A 579 35.38 -18.46 8.17
CA GLY A 579 34.09 -18.26 8.80
C GLY A 579 34.16 -18.32 10.32
N LEU A 580 33.19 -17.66 10.95
CA LEU A 580 33.05 -17.53 12.40
C LEU A 580 31.61 -17.87 12.80
N LEU A 581 31.45 -18.97 13.53
CA LEU A 581 30.18 -19.35 14.15
C LEU A 581 30.13 -18.86 15.59
N VAL A 582 29.08 -18.16 15.98
CA VAL A 582 28.76 -17.86 17.39
C VAL A 582 27.41 -18.49 17.72
N SER A 583 27.40 -19.36 18.72
CA SER A 583 26.17 -20.01 19.17
C SER A 583 25.86 -19.73 20.63
N PHE A 584 24.58 -19.54 20.93
CA PHE A 584 24.11 -19.32 22.29
C PHE A 584 22.63 -19.68 22.40
N ILE A 585 22.16 -19.85 23.64
CA ILE A 585 20.76 -20.16 23.94
C ILE A 585 20.26 -19.09 24.90
N TYR A 586 19.12 -18.49 24.55
CA TYR A 586 18.46 -17.49 25.38
C TYR A 586 16.97 -17.81 25.46
N GLN A 587 16.45 -17.94 26.68
CA GLN A 587 15.04 -18.25 26.97
C GLN A 587 14.49 -19.48 26.20
N GLY A 588 15.30 -20.51 26.01
CA GLY A 588 14.90 -21.74 25.30
C GLY A 588 14.93 -21.64 23.77
N GLN A 589 15.31 -20.49 23.22
CA GLN A 589 15.58 -20.28 21.80
C GLN A 589 17.08 -20.35 21.54
N GLY A 590 17.48 -21.13 20.53
CA GLY A 590 18.85 -21.28 20.09
C GLY A 590 19.16 -20.34 18.94
N TYR A 591 20.34 -19.75 18.97
CA TYR A 591 20.84 -18.82 17.97
C TYR A 591 22.19 -19.32 17.49
N VAL A 592 22.36 -19.43 16.17
CA VAL A 592 23.66 -19.70 15.55
C VAL A 592 23.91 -18.64 14.49
N LEU A 593 24.81 -17.72 14.80
CA LEU A 593 25.29 -16.68 13.91
C LEU A 593 26.50 -17.22 13.15
N ASP A 594 26.49 -17.09 11.84
CA ASP A 594 27.56 -17.51 10.93
C ASP A 594 27.99 -16.32 10.07
N LEU A 595 29.24 -15.89 10.21
CA LEU A 595 29.86 -14.89 9.34
C LEU A 595 30.87 -15.59 8.45
N ASP A 596 30.69 -15.51 7.13
CA ASP A 596 31.59 -16.08 6.14
C ASP A 596 32.17 -14.97 5.24
N ALA A 597 33.48 -14.97 5.07
CA ALA A 597 34.22 -13.93 4.34
C ALA A 597 35.46 -14.50 3.62
N PRO A 598 36.05 -13.77 2.66
CA PRO A 598 37.34 -14.14 2.09
C PRO A 598 38.41 -14.18 3.18
N ALA A 599 39.35 -15.12 3.11
CA ALA A 599 40.43 -15.23 4.10
C ALA A 599 41.28 -13.94 4.20
N THR A 600 41.38 -13.18 3.11
CA THR A 600 42.03 -11.86 3.10
C THR A 600 41.33 -10.79 3.94
N ALA A 601 40.07 -11.01 4.30
CA ALA A 601 39.25 -10.11 5.11
C ALA A 601 39.00 -10.65 6.54
N GLU A 602 39.78 -11.65 6.98
CA GLU A 602 39.66 -12.25 8.32
C GLU A 602 39.68 -11.21 9.47
N PRO A 603 40.57 -10.19 9.48
CA PRO A 603 40.57 -9.18 10.55
C PRO A 603 39.25 -8.39 10.61
N GLN A 604 38.67 -8.06 9.46
CA GLN A 604 37.39 -7.36 9.37
C GLN A 604 36.24 -8.25 9.84
N ALA A 605 36.28 -9.55 9.51
CA ALA A 605 35.27 -10.51 9.95
C ALA A 605 35.28 -10.67 11.48
N ILE A 606 36.46 -10.80 12.09
CA ILE A 606 36.62 -10.86 13.55
C ILE A 606 36.08 -9.58 14.21
N ALA A 607 36.45 -8.41 13.69
CA ALA A 607 35.98 -7.13 14.22
C ALA A 607 34.45 -6.98 14.13
N LEU A 608 33.84 -7.46 13.04
CA LEU A 608 32.40 -7.45 12.87
C LEU A 608 31.68 -8.37 13.86
N ILE A 609 32.13 -9.63 14.01
CA ILE A 609 31.55 -10.55 15.01
C ILE A 609 31.73 -10.01 16.43
N ASP A 610 32.89 -9.46 16.77
CA ASP A 610 33.11 -8.82 18.07
C ASP A 610 32.13 -7.65 18.29
N SER A 611 31.89 -6.84 17.25
CA SER A 611 30.94 -5.73 17.30
C SER A 611 29.51 -6.22 17.52
N ILE A 612 29.08 -7.25 16.76
CA ILE A 612 27.74 -7.84 16.88
C ILE A 612 27.54 -8.43 18.27
N THR A 613 28.45 -9.31 18.70
CA THR A 613 28.32 -10.06 19.95
C THR A 613 28.36 -9.14 21.17
N ARG A 614 29.23 -8.12 21.19
CA ARG A 614 29.31 -7.16 22.31
C ARG A 614 28.11 -6.23 22.38
N ASN A 615 27.50 -5.89 21.25
CA ASN A 615 26.38 -4.94 21.19
C ASN A 615 25.01 -5.61 21.02
N TRP A 616 24.94 -6.94 21.12
CA TRP A 616 23.69 -7.66 21.06
C TRP A 616 22.79 -7.27 22.23
N GLN A 617 21.51 -7.07 21.96
CA GLN A 617 20.52 -6.73 22.98
C GLN A 617 19.26 -7.56 22.79
N PHE A 618 18.57 -7.83 23.90
CA PHE A 618 17.22 -8.36 23.90
C PHE A 618 16.30 -7.30 24.47
N ARG A 619 15.43 -6.78 23.61
CA ARG A 619 14.48 -5.75 23.96
C ARG A 619 13.18 -6.41 24.38
N PRO A 620 12.52 -5.90 25.44
CA PRO A 620 11.21 -6.37 25.84
C PRO A 620 10.15 -5.78 24.89
N LEU A 621 10.33 -6.00 23.59
CA LEU A 621 9.28 -5.70 22.63
C LEU A 621 8.10 -6.56 23.07
N THR A 622 6.96 -5.92 23.30
CA THR A 622 5.73 -6.63 23.63
C THR A 622 5.21 -7.27 22.36
N THR A 623 5.95 -8.24 21.85
CA THR A 623 5.56 -9.08 20.73
C THR A 623 5.95 -10.53 21.04
N PRO A 624 5.49 -11.14 22.15
CA PRO A 624 5.16 -12.57 22.03
C PRO A 624 4.21 -12.69 20.83
N GLN A 625 4.10 -13.83 20.18
CA GLN A 625 3.00 -14.08 19.22
C GLN A 625 1.60 -13.74 19.80
N ALA A 626 1.50 -13.63 21.14
CA ALA A 626 0.37 -13.09 21.89
C ALA A 626 0.22 -11.55 21.89
N ALA A 627 1.09 -10.74 21.29
CA ALA A 627 0.97 -9.28 21.18
C ALA A 627 1.00 -8.76 19.73
N LEU A 628 0.83 -9.67 18.77
CA LEU A 628 -0.18 -9.47 17.71
C LEU A 628 -1.62 -9.53 18.28
N PHE A 629 -1.77 -9.92 19.55
CA PHE A 629 -3.01 -9.87 20.32
C PHE A 629 -2.82 -9.17 21.70
N PRO A 630 -2.33 -7.92 21.78
CA PRO A 630 -2.38 -7.21 23.03
C PRO A 630 -3.86 -6.89 23.28
N ASN A 631 -4.46 -7.60 24.24
CA ASN A 631 -5.84 -7.44 24.73
C ASN A 631 -6.38 -6.04 24.45
N ASN A 632 -7.38 -5.94 23.58
CA ASN A 632 -8.69 -5.72 24.16
C ASN A 632 -9.83 -6.46 23.49
N TRP A 633 -9.56 -7.50 22.68
CA TRP A 633 -10.63 -8.42 22.27
C TRP A 633 -10.25 -9.90 22.47
N ASN A 634 -10.82 -10.57 23.48
CA ASN A 634 -10.69 -12.02 23.64
C ASN A 634 -11.40 -12.73 22.48
N GLN A 635 -10.87 -13.82 21.93
CA GLN A 635 -11.67 -14.64 21.01
C GLN A 635 -12.68 -15.44 21.82
N VAL A 636 -13.97 -15.30 21.49
CA VAL A 636 -15.03 -16.14 22.04
C VAL A 636 -15.74 -16.86 20.91
N THR A 637 -16.31 -18.02 21.20
CA THR A 637 -17.21 -18.68 20.27
C THR A 637 -18.63 -18.24 20.59
N LEU A 638 -19.33 -17.68 19.60
CA LEU A 638 -20.78 -17.49 19.64
C LEU A 638 -21.40 -18.51 18.69
N GLY A 639 -22.12 -19.49 19.25
CA GLY A 639 -22.59 -20.64 18.47
C GLY A 639 -21.43 -21.50 17.96
N GLU A 640 -21.08 -21.37 16.68
CA GLU A 640 -19.93 -22.07 16.06
C GLU A 640 -18.93 -21.12 15.39
N VAL A 641 -19.07 -19.81 15.58
CA VAL A 641 -18.20 -18.79 14.97
C VAL A 641 -17.30 -18.19 16.05
N ALA A 642 -15.99 -18.12 15.77
CA ALA A 642 -15.05 -17.37 16.61
C ALA A 642 -15.19 -15.88 16.30
N VAL A 643 -15.38 -15.07 17.34
CA VAL A 643 -15.65 -13.64 17.24
C VAL A 643 -14.75 -12.91 18.23
N PRO A 644 -14.12 -11.79 17.85
CA PRO A 644 -13.44 -10.96 18.83
C PRO A 644 -14.45 -10.41 19.85
N GLN A 645 -14.09 -10.39 21.13
CA GLN A 645 -14.88 -9.84 22.24
C GLN A 645 -14.14 -8.71 22.95
N ARG A 646 -14.63 -7.46 22.83
CA ARG A 646 -14.09 -6.33 23.59
C ARG A 646 -14.03 -6.57 25.09
N SER A 647 -13.07 -5.99 25.79
CA SER A 647 -12.97 -6.07 27.26
C SER A 647 -14.15 -5.41 28.00
N ASP A 648 -14.80 -4.41 27.40
CA ASP A 648 -16.03 -3.81 27.89
C ASP A 648 -17.30 -4.59 27.49
N PHE A 649 -17.18 -5.72 26.79
CA PHE A 649 -18.28 -6.64 26.48
C PHE A 649 -18.11 -7.96 27.23
N ARG A 650 -19.22 -8.63 27.54
CA ARG A 650 -19.24 -9.96 28.14
C ARG A 650 -20.22 -10.89 27.44
N THR A 651 -19.84 -12.16 27.33
CA THR A 651 -20.74 -13.20 26.84
C THR A 651 -21.92 -13.37 27.80
N GLN A 652 -23.11 -13.42 27.23
CA GLN A 652 -24.36 -13.66 27.94
C GLN A 652 -25.21 -14.65 27.15
N THR A 653 -25.99 -15.46 27.87
CA THR A 653 -27.00 -16.33 27.26
C THR A 653 -28.37 -15.65 27.38
N ALA A 654 -29.08 -15.52 26.27
CA ALA A 654 -30.43 -14.97 26.20
C ALA A 654 -31.34 -15.92 25.41
N GLY A 655 -32.06 -16.79 26.12
CA GLY A 655 -32.84 -17.87 25.48
C GLY A 655 -31.94 -18.86 24.75
N ALA A 656 -32.14 -19.03 23.43
CA ALA A 656 -31.31 -19.88 22.57
C ALA A 656 -30.08 -19.14 21.98
N TRP A 657 -29.92 -17.84 22.27
CA TRP A 657 -28.83 -17.03 21.73
C TRP A 657 -27.67 -16.91 22.71
N GLU A 658 -26.47 -17.02 22.16
CA GLU A 658 -25.26 -16.49 22.78
C GLU A 658 -24.99 -15.11 22.19
N ARG A 659 -24.74 -14.14 23.07
CA ARG A 659 -24.49 -12.75 22.66
C ARG A 659 -23.35 -12.13 23.44
N LEU A 660 -22.68 -11.17 22.83
CA LEU A 660 -21.75 -10.26 23.47
C LEU A 660 -22.48 -8.96 23.79
N ALA A 661 -22.58 -8.61 25.06
CA ALA A 661 -23.27 -7.41 25.52
C ALA A 661 -22.35 -6.51 26.32
N ALA A 662 -22.50 -5.19 26.16
CA ALA A 662 -21.69 -4.21 26.87
C ALA A 662 -21.89 -4.31 28.39
N ASN A 663 -20.82 -4.03 29.12
CA ASN A 663 -20.77 -4.24 30.57
C ASN A 663 -21.62 -3.22 31.33
N ASP A 664 -21.64 -1.99 30.83
CA ASP A 664 -22.31 -0.80 31.36
C ASP A 664 -23.77 -0.68 30.88
N ASP A 665 -24.04 -0.99 29.62
CA ASP A 665 -25.39 -1.06 29.06
C ASP A 665 -25.63 -2.36 28.27
N PRO A 666 -26.26 -3.39 28.88
CA PRO A 666 -26.49 -4.68 28.23
C PRO A 666 -27.53 -4.62 27.09
N ARG A 667 -28.16 -3.47 26.84
CA ARG A 667 -28.99 -3.23 25.65
C ARG A 667 -28.14 -3.02 24.40
N ILE A 668 -26.85 -2.70 24.58
CA ILE A 668 -25.86 -2.71 23.52
C ILE A 668 -25.31 -4.14 23.41
N PHE A 669 -25.68 -4.87 22.36
CA PHE A 669 -25.19 -6.23 22.16
C PHE A 669 -25.13 -6.64 20.70
N MET A 670 -24.34 -7.69 20.44
CA MET A 670 -24.34 -8.45 19.19
C MET A 670 -24.46 -9.95 19.50
N ALA A 671 -25.34 -10.63 18.79
CA ALA A 671 -25.57 -12.06 18.86
C ALA A 671 -25.25 -12.70 17.50
N LEU A 672 -24.70 -13.91 17.53
CA LEU A 672 -24.38 -14.70 16.36
C LEU A 672 -24.91 -16.12 16.53
N GLN A 673 -25.51 -16.65 15.47
CA GLN A 673 -25.91 -18.05 15.38
C GLN A 673 -25.52 -18.62 14.03
N THR A 674 -25.35 -19.95 14.00
CA THR A 674 -25.19 -20.67 12.75
C THR A 674 -26.12 -21.88 12.70
N HIS A 675 -26.61 -22.19 11.51
CA HIS A 675 -27.42 -23.37 11.25
C HIS A 675 -26.90 -24.09 10.01
N PRO A 676 -26.88 -25.42 9.97
CA PRO A 676 -26.55 -26.15 8.76
C PRO A 676 -27.61 -25.88 7.69
N LEU A 677 -27.18 -25.67 6.44
CA LEU A 677 -28.09 -25.54 5.31
C LEU A 677 -28.76 -26.90 5.01
N PRO A 678 -30.05 -26.93 4.65
CA PRO A 678 -30.74 -28.19 4.36
C PRO A 678 -30.07 -28.94 3.21
N THR A 679 -29.61 -30.17 3.45
CA THR A 679 -29.03 -31.02 2.40
C THR A 679 -30.05 -31.37 1.32
N GLY A 680 -29.79 -30.96 0.07
CA GLY A 680 -30.61 -31.30 -1.09
C GLY A 680 -31.83 -30.40 -1.33
N ALA A 681 -31.92 -29.24 -0.67
CA ALA A 681 -32.87 -28.20 -1.05
C ALA A 681 -32.47 -27.56 -2.38
N GLU A 682 -33.44 -27.32 -3.26
CA GLU A 682 -33.26 -26.46 -4.44
C GLU A 682 -32.75 -25.07 -3.97
N PRO A 683 -31.77 -24.45 -4.63
CA PRO A 683 -31.22 -23.13 -4.25
C PRO A 683 -32.29 -22.03 -4.07
N GLU A 684 -33.44 -22.17 -4.72
CA GLU A 684 -34.57 -21.23 -4.63
C GLU A 684 -35.47 -21.42 -3.40
N ALA A 685 -35.38 -22.56 -2.69
CA ALA A 685 -36.30 -22.89 -1.58
C ALA A 685 -35.89 -22.30 -0.21
N HIS A 686 -34.66 -21.80 -0.09
CA HIS A 686 -34.12 -21.15 1.12
C HIS A 686 -33.30 -19.92 0.69
N SER A 687 -34.00 -18.86 0.27
CA SER A 687 -33.33 -17.61 -0.08
C SER A 687 -32.88 -16.88 1.20
N LEU A 688 -31.75 -16.17 1.13
CA LEU A 688 -31.27 -15.32 2.24
C LEU A 688 -32.34 -14.32 2.73
N ALA A 689 -33.21 -13.88 1.83
CA ALA A 689 -34.32 -12.97 2.14
C ALA A 689 -35.40 -13.65 3.00
N ASP A 690 -35.77 -14.89 2.68
CA ASP A 690 -36.75 -15.66 3.47
C ASP A 690 -36.22 -15.95 4.87
N SER A 691 -34.94 -16.36 4.96
CA SER A 691 -34.27 -16.55 6.24
C SER A 691 -34.22 -15.26 7.05
N LEU A 692 -33.86 -14.14 6.43
CA LEU A 692 -33.83 -12.85 7.12
C LEU A 692 -35.21 -12.41 7.62
N LEU A 693 -36.27 -12.62 6.84
CA LEU A 693 -37.64 -12.31 7.27
C LEU A 693 -38.07 -13.17 8.47
N TYR A 694 -37.70 -14.45 8.48
CA TYR A 694 -37.90 -15.32 9.65
C TYR A 694 -37.19 -14.76 10.90
N TRP A 695 -35.91 -14.40 10.78
CA TRP A 695 -35.15 -13.88 11.92
C TRP A 695 -35.60 -12.48 12.36
N SER A 696 -36.13 -11.65 11.45
CA SER A 696 -36.78 -10.38 11.79
C SER A 696 -38.07 -10.59 12.57
N GLU A 697 -38.86 -11.62 12.23
CA GLU A 697 -40.03 -12.00 13.03
C GLU A 697 -39.61 -12.44 14.44
N VAL A 698 -38.51 -13.20 14.57
CA VAL A 698 -37.93 -13.57 15.87
C VAL A 698 -37.51 -12.32 16.66
N ALA A 699 -36.84 -11.35 16.04
CA ALA A 699 -36.42 -10.11 16.68
C ALA A 699 -37.60 -9.24 17.15
N SER A 700 -38.76 -9.35 16.49
CA SER A 700 -39.97 -8.62 16.89
C SER A 700 -40.67 -9.18 18.14
N GLN A 701 -40.29 -10.38 18.61
CA GLN A 701 -40.97 -11.04 19.71
C GLN A 701 -40.66 -10.36 21.05
N GLY A 702 -41.72 -10.01 21.79
CA GLY A 702 -41.58 -9.49 23.16
C GLY A 702 -41.22 -8.00 23.25
N VAL A 703 -41.15 -7.29 22.12
CA VAL A 703 -40.91 -5.84 22.07
C VAL A 703 -42.13 -5.10 21.52
N SER A 704 -42.39 -3.88 22.01
CA SER A 704 -43.51 -3.08 21.55
C SER A 704 -43.08 -2.00 20.55
N GLY A 705 -43.97 -1.72 19.60
CA GLY A 705 -43.71 -0.70 18.58
C GLY A 705 -42.66 -1.09 17.53
N TYR A 706 -42.33 -2.38 17.36
CA TYR A 706 -41.38 -2.86 16.36
C TYR A 706 -41.71 -2.38 14.94
N ARG A 707 -40.71 -1.84 14.26
CA ARG A 707 -40.77 -1.38 12.86
C ARG A 707 -39.53 -1.88 12.15
N ALA A 708 -39.70 -2.85 11.26
CA ALA A 708 -38.65 -3.27 10.35
C ALA A 708 -38.55 -2.33 9.15
N GLY A 709 -37.32 -2.07 8.71
CA GLY A 709 -36.98 -1.37 7.48
C GLY A 709 -37.08 -2.27 6.25
N GLN A 710 -36.61 -1.76 5.12
CA GLN A 710 -36.51 -2.55 3.90
C GLN A 710 -35.33 -3.52 3.98
N LEU A 711 -35.44 -4.65 3.28
CA LEU A 711 -34.32 -5.58 3.10
C LEU A 711 -33.30 -4.91 2.19
N GLY A 712 -32.04 -4.90 2.61
CA GLY A 712 -30.91 -4.39 1.84
C GLY A 712 -29.87 -5.50 1.60
N ARG A 713 -29.10 -5.35 0.51
CA ARG A 713 -27.88 -6.15 0.29
C ARG A 713 -26.70 -5.39 0.87
N PHE A 714 -25.79 -6.11 1.53
CA PHE A 714 -24.68 -5.53 2.27
C PHE A 714 -23.45 -6.41 2.10
N VAL A 715 -22.28 -5.83 1.83
CA VAL A 715 -21.02 -6.58 1.69
C VAL A 715 -20.16 -6.30 2.91
N LEU A 716 -19.79 -7.37 3.62
CA LEU A 716 -18.90 -7.32 4.79
C LEU A 716 -18.10 -8.62 4.87
N ALA A 717 -16.84 -8.55 5.30
CA ALA A 717 -15.94 -9.71 5.38
C ALA A 717 -15.79 -10.48 4.05
N ASN A 718 -15.91 -9.78 2.91
CA ASN A 718 -15.94 -10.40 1.58
C ASN A 718 -17.06 -11.43 1.41
N GLN A 719 -18.20 -11.23 2.08
CA GLN A 719 -19.42 -12.02 1.96
C GLN A 719 -20.60 -11.12 1.59
N LEU A 720 -21.54 -11.67 0.82
CA LEU A 720 -22.85 -11.06 0.59
C LEU A 720 -23.77 -11.35 1.78
N TRP A 721 -24.23 -10.29 2.42
CA TRP A 721 -25.25 -10.34 3.46
C TRP A 721 -26.55 -9.73 2.93
N VAL A 722 -27.68 -10.30 3.38
CA VAL A 722 -28.96 -9.58 3.35
C VAL A 722 -29.19 -9.04 4.75
N ARG A 723 -29.52 -7.76 4.86
CA ARG A 723 -29.63 -7.02 6.12
C ARG A 723 -30.98 -6.33 6.22
N GLN A 724 -31.56 -6.29 7.41
CA GLN A 724 -32.75 -5.52 7.73
C GLN A 724 -32.53 -4.73 9.00
N GLU A 725 -32.58 -3.41 8.89
CA GLU A 725 -32.66 -2.50 10.03
C GLU A 725 -34.03 -2.61 10.71
N PHE A 726 -34.09 -2.42 12.01
CA PHE A 726 -35.33 -2.31 12.75
C PHE A 726 -35.20 -1.32 13.91
N ARG A 727 -36.36 -0.90 14.43
CA ARG A 727 -36.45 -0.08 15.64
C ARG A 727 -37.66 -0.45 16.48
N TYR A 728 -37.56 -0.25 17.79
CA TYR A 728 -38.67 -0.42 18.74
C TYR A 728 -38.46 0.46 19.97
N VAL A 729 -39.42 0.48 20.90
CA VAL A 729 -39.30 1.21 22.17
C VAL A 729 -39.04 0.23 23.30
N ASP A 730 -37.94 0.40 24.03
CA ASP A 730 -37.71 -0.31 25.29
C ASP A 730 -38.66 0.27 26.35
N GLU A 731 -39.70 -0.50 26.73
CA GLU A 731 -40.72 -0.05 27.67
C GLU A 731 -40.18 0.22 29.08
N ALA A 732 -39.07 -0.43 29.48
CA ALA A 732 -38.50 -0.26 30.80
C ALA A 732 -37.71 1.05 30.92
N ALA A 733 -36.99 1.42 29.85
CA ALA A 733 -36.20 2.65 29.81
C ALA A 733 -36.94 3.85 29.20
N GLY A 734 -37.99 3.60 28.40
CA GLY A 734 -38.68 4.63 27.62
C GLY A 734 -37.83 5.18 26.46
N GLU A 735 -36.81 4.44 26.02
CA GLU A 735 -35.85 4.83 24.99
C GLU A 735 -36.09 4.05 23.68
N GLU A 736 -35.77 4.65 22.54
CA GLU A 736 -35.83 3.96 21.25
C GLU A 736 -34.56 3.11 21.07
N ILE A 737 -34.75 1.84 20.69
CA ILE A 737 -33.68 0.92 20.33
C ILE A 737 -33.65 0.80 18.81
N TRP A 738 -32.46 0.90 18.25
CA TRP A 738 -32.20 0.59 16.84
C TRP A 738 -31.36 -0.69 16.78
N GLY A 739 -31.56 -1.47 15.73
CA GLY A 739 -30.88 -2.73 15.56
C GLY A 739 -30.90 -3.19 14.11
N PHE A 740 -30.14 -4.24 13.85
CA PHE A 740 -30.19 -4.95 12.58
C PHE A 740 -30.23 -6.46 12.81
N VAL A 741 -30.83 -7.15 11.86
CA VAL A 741 -30.59 -8.57 11.61
C VAL A 741 -29.96 -8.71 10.24
N MET A 742 -28.97 -9.56 10.08
CA MET A 742 -28.39 -9.89 8.78
C MET A 742 -28.05 -11.36 8.68
N VAL A 743 -28.18 -11.90 7.47
CA VAL A 743 -27.99 -13.31 7.16
C VAL A 743 -27.04 -13.45 5.97
N THR A 744 -26.14 -14.43 6.04
CA THR A 744 -25.29 -14.85 4.93
C THR A 744 -25.13 -16.38 4.92
N HIS A 745 -24.64 -16.92 3.81
CA HIS A 745 -24.27 -18.33 3.70
C HIS A 745 -22.74 -18.43 3.58
N VAL A 746 -22.13 -19.21 4.46
CA VAL A 746 -20.71 -19.52 4.42
C VAL A 746 -20.55 -21.03 4.35
N ALA A 747 -19.95 -21.52 3.26
CA ALA A 747 -19.85 -22.95 2.96
C ALA A 747 -21.24 -23.64 3.00
N ASP A 748 -21.43 -24.59 3.91
CA ASP A 748 -22.66 -25.37 4.10
C ASP A 748 -23.53 -24.85 5.25
N ARG A 749 -23.31 -23.60 5.69
CA ARG A 749 -23.99 -23.02 6.86
C ARG A 749 -24.61 -21.66 6.58
N GLU A 750 -25.74 -21.41 7.22
CA GLU A 750 -26.33 -20.09 7.39
C GLU A 750 -25.72 -19.43 8.64
N VAL A 751 -25.30 -18.17 8.52
CA VAL A 751 -24.79 -17.35 9.61
C VAL A 751 -25.73 -16.17 9.80
N ILE A 752 -26.15 -15.93 11.05
CA ILE A 752 -27.07 -14.86 11.40
C ILE A 752 -26.42 -13.98 12.44
N ALA A 753 -26.35 -12.69 12.15
CA ALA A 753 -25.93 -11.67 13.08
C ALA A 753 -27.12 -10.79 13.45
N TRP A 754 -27.27 -10.52 14.75
CA TRP A 754 -28.28 -9.62 15.29
C TRP A 754 -27.61 -8.67 16.27
N ALA A 755 -27.73 -7.36 16.05
CA ALA A 755 -27.22 -6.37 16.99
C ALA A 755 -28.26 -5.30 17.35
N GLU A 756 -28.12 -4.74 18.54
CA GLU A 756 -29.00 -3.69 19.08
C GLU A 756 -28.20 -2.68 19.89
N SER A 757 -28.71 -1.45 19.92
CA SER A 757 -28.21 -0.37 20.78
C SER A 757 -29.27 0.72 20.94
N PRO A 758 -29.25 1.52 22.03
CA PRO A 758 -29.99 2.77 22.08
C PRO A 758 -29.73 3.64 20.84
N ALA A 759 -30.80 4.23 20.29
CA ALA A 759 -30.76 5.00 19.05
C ALA A 759 -29.71 6.13 19.06
N ALA A 760 -29.49 6.73 20.24
CA ALA A 760 -28.55 7.85 20.40
C ALA A 760 -27.09 7.48 20.10
N VAL A 761 -26.70 6.21 20.28
CA VAL A 761 -25.33 5.72 20.05
C VAL A 761 -25.25 4.63 18.98
N TYR A 762 -26.39 4.23 18.40
CA TYR A 762 -26.48 3.11 17.47
C TYR A 762 -25.50 3.20 16.31
N ASN A 763 -25.49 4.34 15.60
CA ASN A 763 -24.63 4.47 14.44
C ASN A 763 -23.15 4.28 14.84
N GLU A 764 -22.71 4.88 15.97
CA GLU A 764 -21.33 4.78 16.45
C GLU A 764 -20.96 3.35 16.79
N VAL A 765 -21.81 2.67 17.55
CA VAL A 765 -21.57 1.29 17.95
C VAL A 765 -21.62 0.36 16.74
N ASN A 766 -22.56 0.57 15.81
CA ASN A 766 -22.70 -0.24 14.62
C ASN A 766 -21.42 -0.26 13.78
N GLY A 767 -20.85 0.91 13.46
CA GLY A 767 -19.62 0.98 12.66
C GLY A 767 -18.35 0.58 13.42
N LYS A 768 -18.17 1.09 14.64
CA LYS A 768 -16.92 0.87 15.41
C LYS A 768 -16.87 -0.49 16.13
N VAL A 769 -18.01 -1.14 16.31
CA VAL A 769 -18.11 -2.35 17.13
C VAL A 769 -18.72 -3.48 16.33
N PHE A 770 -20.01 -3.40 15.99
CA PHE A 770 -20.73 -4.55 15.44
C PHE A 770 -20.20 -4.99 14.08
N GLU A 771 -20.03 -4.07 13.14
CA GLU A 771 -19.50 -4.40 11.81
C GLU A 771 -18.02 -4.78 11.87
N THR A 772 -17.24 -4.15 12.76
CA THR A 772 -15.83 -4.53 12.98
C THR A 772 -15.73 -5.96 13.50
N MET A 773 -16.59 -6.36 14.44
CA MET A 773 -16.65 -7.73 14.97
C MET A 773 -17.03 -8.77 13.94
N LEU A 774 -17.92 -8.41 13.03
CA LEU A 774 -18.41 -9.29 11.97
C LEU A 774 -17.43 -9.36 10.79
N ALA A 775 -16.61 -8.32 10.61
CA ALA A 775 -15.56 -8.26 9.60
C ALA A 775 -14.34 -9.13 9.95
N GLU A 776 -13.94 -9.13 11.22
CA GLU A 776 -12.93 -10.04 11.80
C GLU A 776 -13.44 -11.49 11.86
#